data_AF-A0A349H0I2-F1
#
_entry.id   AF-A0A349H0I2-F1
#
_cell.length_a   1.000
_cell.length_b   1.000
_cell.length_c   1.000
_cell.angle_alpha   90.00
_cell.angle_beta   90.00
_cell.angle_gamma   90.00
#
_symmetry.space_group_name_H-M   'P 1'
#
loop_
_entity.id
_entity.type
_entity.pdbx_description
1 polymer ?
#
loop_
_entity_poly.entity_id
_entity_poly.type
_entity_poly.pdbx_seq_one_letter_code
_entity_poly.pdbx_strand_id
1 'polypeptide(L)'
;EHPALDGWSAWEMYMRWFMNIWMGVVLIAAASLLLLLSDLDRRQGHASKTGRQALPQLAVMQWASTGLIDGTVAGIVDGLRQQGYEAGRTASIRFFNASGDPTTGNMMAREVTGGGYDMVLTASTLAMQAVAKANREGRVMHVFGGVTDPYGAGVEITGPEPHQHPRHLVGVGTFQPVASSFRIAHQMNPQLKQVGVVWNSGEDNSEACVKAARTVCEAIGITLVEAIANNTSEVPEAVRAVLGRGAEAVWVGGDTVAIASINAIVSAARAAGVPVFSNDPTDIKNGVLFGLGASYHQVGMTVGEMGGKILRGADPASFGVENLVPEVLALNEALAAELPAWTISDDLKKKADATQAQGAPPIPPRSPDPDRHYVACVVHIGPHPLFSMAIDGVRQSLKASGFVDGANLTLHVMHANDDISMLPQVFLQMLNRNPDVIIPLSTPSLAAALTVVKDIPIVFGAVTAPLDVGAGETFGNHLPHVTGAVWTAPLPRAFEWIRMLFPDAGRLGLLYNPVYANSLLERERIGEFCTQHGFTLVERNLNAPSEINAVMQSLLQANPDVVFGMGDNTVVSSFPAVVDACMKAGVPLVADDDSMMGSGALFSIGGSPLLEGRHTGQIAARVLLGENPATIPFAPSVEKETSVDMAAARRIGMTWPVERLKETDVFHHLQARFDRPLRIAMVNLVQNRLLELGEAGVRRGLRDAGLIEGTDVTIQTYNAQGEIAQLPALLDAALQRDPDVIVTLTTPAMIAAARRITDIPIVYTIASDPVALGIFEAGSRPSNLTGVHDDPPLDRLLEMAMGHDPDLKAIGMVFDPAQPNAVLSVEKLRRACKTHQITLHEANASSLTELAPAVQALIQRGAGALLLSADNVVSAGFAVIQSTAKKAGLPVFVTEPDLVAAGATGAVGDDYEAWGMQAGRLVAKVLAGVPPSALPCETTTVQQVVAPPLKAKVDVPSTVPLKRFEIRIVRYNDATFSEDTVRGILDGLSAAGWAAGREYNLRILNAQGDMTTLSSILTAVVGEQPDLIMPVSTPALQATLRQASALPVVFACVGDGVLAGAGESISNHLPNVTGITTRSAFEGMASLLRQMFPDGKLVGTLFTPSEISSELYCQWFEEALAVQGFRLVAVPVNTSAETAEATTALLRHAPAVVAQISDNATRPGYANIIARASADGVPFFCFDSSGVEDGAALALARDFYHSGLEAAAMAVRVLQGESPAGIPFRNTQTEVLLVNPTLLERFGLKLPEEYKAQAKVYTE
;
A
#
# COMPACT_ATOMS: atom_id res chain seq x y z
N GLU A 1 6.12 -84.72 -11.23
CA GLU A 1 6.53 -85.70 -12.27
C GLU A 1 7.70 -85.12 -13.04
N HIS A 2 8.85 -85.78 -13.04
CA HIS A 2 9.95 -85.54 -14.01
C HIS A 2 9.88 -86.70 -15.01
N PRO A 3 10.11 -86.50 -16.33
CA PRO A 3 11.49 -86.34 -16.83
C PRO A 3 11.69 -85.55 -18.14
N ALA A 4 12.98 -85.43 -18.51
CA ALA A 4 13.56 -85.35 -19.86
C ALA A 4 13.78 -83.96 -20.53
N LEU A 5 14.92 -83.36 -20.16
CA LEU A 5 16.06 -83.00 -21.03
C LEU A 5 15.88 -83.11 -22.56
N ASP A 6 16.23 -82.01 -23.25
CA ASP A 6 17.07 -81.91 -24.47
C ASP A 6 16.54 -80.79 -25.39
N GLY A 7 17.33 -79.98 -26.06
CA GLY A 7 18.76 -79.76 -26.02
C GLY A 7 18.96 -78.40 -26.69
N TRP A 8 19.61 -77.48 -26.00
CA TRP A 8 20.16 -76.30 -26.65
C TRP A 8 21.66 -76.44 -26.48
N SER A 9 22.35 -76.65 -27.59
CA SER A 9 23.80 -76.61 -27.63
C SER A 9 24.29 -75.29 -27.01
N ALA A 10 25.48 -75.28 -26.39
CA ALA A 10 26.09 -74.03 -25.89
C ALA A 10 26.11 -72.94 -26.97
N TRP A 11 26.18 -73.34 -28.24
CA TRP A 11 26.04 -72.50 -29.42
C TRP A 11 24.66 -71.84 -29.57
N GLU A 12 23.56 -72.57 -29.37
CA GLU A 12 22.20 -71.99 -29.47
C GLU A 12 21.89 -71.04 -28.30
N MET A 13 22.44 -71.29 -27.12
CA MET A 13 22.31 -70.38 -25.97
C MET A 13 23.14 -69.10 -26.17
N TYR A 14 24.36 -69.23 -26.73
CA TYR A 14 25.19 -68.10 -27.17
C TYR A 14 24.53 -67.31 -28.30
N MET A 15 23.95 -67.98 -29.29
CA MET A 15 23.26 -67.32 -30.40
C MET A 15 22.04 -66.54 -29.94
N ARG A 16 21.29 -67.05 -28.95
CA ARG A 16 20.10 -66.36 -28.41
C ARG A 16 20.49 -65.18 -27.51
N TRP A 17 21.55 -65.32 -26.71
CA TRP A 17 22.12 -64.21 -25.93
C TRP A 17 22.70 -63.13 -26.84
N PHE A 18 23.42 -63.54 -27.89
CA PHE A 18 23.90 -62.66 -28.95
C PHE A 18 22.74 -61.98 -29.68
N MET A 19 21.68 -62.71 -30.08
CA MET A 19 20.49 -62.13 -30.74
C MET A 19 19.77 -61.12 -29.86
N ASN A 20 19.67 -61.35 -28.55
CA ASN A 20 19.04 -60.41 -27.63
C ASN A 20 19.87 -59.14 -27.43
N ILE A 21 21.21 -59.27 -27.33
CA ILE A 21 22.12 -58.12 -27.30
C ILE A 21 22.09 -57.38 -28.64
N TRP A 22 22.10 -58.10 -29.76
CA TRP A 22 22.01 -57.53 -31.10
C TRP A 22 20.69 -56.82 -31.31
N MET A 23 19.58 -57.38 -30.81
CA MET A 23 18.27 -56.74 -30.85
C MET A 23 18.23 -55.50 -29.95
N GLY A 24 18.89 -55.52 -28.79
CA GLY A 24 19.10 -54.33 -27.96
C GLY A 24 19.93 -53.25 -28.66
N VAL A 25 21.03 -53.62 -29.32
CA VAL A 25 21.87 -52.70 -30.10
C VAL A 25 21.11 -52.14 -31.30
N VAL A 26 20.30 -52.96 -31.99
CA VAL A 26 19.44 -52.52 -33.10
C VAL A 26 18.33 -51.59 -32.60
N LEU A 27 17.73 -51.86 -31.44
CA LEU A 27 16.72 -50.97 -30.85
C LEU A 27 17.34 -49.64 -30.39
N ILE A 28 18.55 -49.66 -29.82
CA ILE A 28 19.30 -48.44 -29.49
C ILE A 28 19.69 -47.68 -30.75
N ALA A 29 20.15 -48.37 -31.80
CA ALA A 29 20.48 -47.76 -33.08
C ALA A 29 19.25 -47.21 -33.79
N ALA A 30 18.11 -47.91 -33.71
CA ALA A 30 16.84 -47.46 -34.27
C ALA A 30 16.25 -46.28 -33.49
N ALA A 31 16.33 -46.28 -32.16
CA ALA A 31 15.96 -45.16 -31.31
C ALA A 31 16.89 -43.95 -31.53
N SER A 32 18.19 -44.20 -31.68
CA SER A 32 19.19 -43.17 -32.02
C SER A 32 18.96 -42.62 -33.43
N LEU A 33 18.57 -43.46 -34.39
CA LEU A 33 18.24 -43.05 -35.75
C LEU A 33 16.89 -42.32 -35.80
N LEU A 34 15.90 -42.72 -34.99
CA LEU A 34 14.64 -41.98 -34.80
C LEU A 34 14.89 -40.61 -34.17
N LEU A 35 15.78 -40.53 -33.17
CA LEU A 35 16.22 -39.26 -32.60
C LEU A 35 16.97 -38.41 -33.64
N LEU A 36 17.87 -39.02 -34.43
CA LEU A 36 18.62 -38.34 -35.49
C LEU A 36 17.70 -37.87 -36.65
N LEU A 37 16.69 -38.66 -37.01
CA LEU A 37 15.68 -38.34 -38.02
C LEU A 37 14.68 -37.30 -37.51
N SER A 38 14.32 -37.33 -36.23
CA SER A 38 13.54 -36.25 -35.60
C SER A 38 14.33 -34.95 -35.49
N ASP A 39 15.66 -35.04 -35.38
CA ASP A 39 16.58 -33.89 -35.42
C ASP A 39 16.81 -33.38 -36.85
N LEU A 40 16.60 -34.23 -37.88
CA LEU A 40 16.72 -33.85 -39.29
C LEU A 40 15.59 -32.90 -39.74
N ASP A 41 14.38 -33.03 -39.20
CA ASP A 41 13.31 -32.03 -39.40
C ASP A 41 13.64 -30.70 -38.71
N ARG A 42 14.41 -30.72 -37.60
CA ARG A 42 14.96 -29.51 -36.97
C ARG A 42 16.12 -28.89 -37.77
N ARG A 43 16.89 -29.69 -38.50
CA ARG A 43 18.02 -29.22 -39.33
C ARG A 43 17.59 -28.69 -40.70
N GLN A 44 16.49 -29.18 -41.28
CA GLN A 44 15.94 -28.60 -42.52
C GLN A 44 15.22 -27.25 -42.30
N GLY A 45 14.91 -26.88 -41.05
CA GLY A 45 14.49 -25.52 -40.67
C GLY A 45 15.59 -24.44 -40.75
N HIS A 46 16.86 -24.81 -41.00
CA HIS A 46 18.00 -23.87 -41.07
C HIS A 46 18.42 -23.47 -42.48
N ALA A 47 17.58 -23.73 -43.50
CA ALA A 47 17.76 -23.21 -44.85
C ALA A 47 16.56 -22.36 -45.30
N SER A 48 16.14 -21.41 -44.47
CA SER A 48 15.37 -20.24 -44.93
C SER A 48 16.02 -18.98 -44.36
N LYS A 49 16.75 -18.26 -45.21
CA LYS A 49 17.21 -16.90 -44.94
C LYS A 49 16.00 -15.98 -44.91
N THR A 50 15.43 -15.74 -43.73
CA THR A 50 14.69 -14.51 -43.38
C THR A 50 14.75 -14.23 -41.86
N GLY A 51 15.75 -13.44 -41.44
CA GLY A 51 15.66 -12.39 -40.42
C GLY A 51 15.11 -12.63 -38.99
N ARG A 52 15.66 -13.54 -38.18
CA ARG A 52 15.60 -13.43 -36.69
C ARG A 52 16.99 -13.65 -36.10
N GLN A 53 17.56 -12.64 -35.43
CA GLN A 53 18.85 -12.72 -34.72
C GLN A 53 18.72 -13.64 -33.49
N ALA A 54 19.71 -14.50 -33.26
CA ALA A 54 19.83 -15.29 -32.02
C ALA A 54 20.08 -14.35 -30.83
N LEU A 55 19.41 -14.61 -29.69
CA LEU A 55 19.52 -13.77 -28.50
C LEU A 55 20.90 -13.91 -27.85
N PRO A 56 21.53 -12.80 -27.40
CA PRO A 56 22.80 -12.86 -26.68
C PRO A 56 22.65 -13.65 -25.37
N GLN A 57 23.65 -14.49 -25.07
CA GLN A 57 23.72 -15.35 -23.90
C GLN A 57 24.60 -14.69 -22.84
N LEU A 58 24.00 -14.25 -21.74
CA LEU A 58 24.66 -13.55 -20.63
C LEU A 58 24.65 -14.43 -19.38
N ALA A 59 25.75 -14.42 -18.63
CA ALA A 59 25.83 -15.00 -17.30
C ALA A 59 26.00 -13.89 -16.26
N VAL A 60 25.28 -13.96 -15.15
CA VAL A 60 25.52 -13.11 -13.98
C VAL A 60 25.96 -14.00 -12.83
N MET A 61 27.17 -13.76 -12.30
CA MET A 61 27.75 -14.61 -11.26
C MET A 61 28.04 -13.81 -9.99
N GLN A 62 27.48 -14.27 -8.88
CA GLN A 62 27.71 -13.74 -7.54
C GLN A 62 28.37 -14.77 -6.62
N TRP A 63 29.09 -14.31 -5.60
CA TRP A 63 29.79 -15.21 -4.68
C TRP A 63 28.92 -15.70 -3.53
N ALA A 64 28.16 -14.80 -2.91
CA ALA A 64 27.22 -15.09 -1.83
C ALA A 64 26.04 -14.11 -1.90
N SER A 65 24.93 -14.41 -1.22
CA SER A 65 23.80 -13.48 -1.08
C SER A 65 23.98 -12.60 0.15
N THR A 66 24.12 -11.30 -0.09
CA THR A 66 24.21 -10.24 0.92
C THR A 66 23.53 -9.00 0.35
N GLY A 67 23.03 -8.08 1.19
CA GLY A 67 22.34 -6.88 0.71
C GLY A 67 23.14 -6.09 -0.34
N LEU A 68 24.46 -5.99 -0.13
CA LEU A 68 25.42 -5.40 -1.06
C LEU A 68 25.47 -6.13 -2.41
N ILE A 69 25.70 -7.44 -2.40
CA ILE A 69 25.90 -8.23 -3.61
C ILE A 69 24.59 -8.37 -4.38
N ASP A 70 23.48 -8.60 -3.69
CA ASP A 70 22.15 -8.73 -4.28
C ASP A 70 21.70 -7.39 -4.88
N GLY A 71 21.99 -6.27 -4.20
CA GLY A 71 21.79 -4.93 -4.76
C GLY A 71 22.59 -4.71 -6.05
N THR A 72 23.85 -5.15 -6.08
CA THR A 72 24.71 -5.08 -7.28
C THR A 72 24.13 -5.91 -8.43
N VAL A 73 23.65 -7.12 -8.16
CA VAL A 73 23.05 -8.01 -9.16
C VAL A 73 21.74 -7.44 -9.71
N ALA A 74 20.87 -6.92 -8.85
CA ALA A 74 19.64 -6.25 -9.26
C ALA A 74 19.95 -5.04 -10.15
N GLY A 75 20.92 -4.21 -9.75
CA GLY A 75 21.39 -3.10 -10.57
C GLY A 75 21.93 -3.55 -11.93
N ILE A 76 22.72 -4.63 -11.99
CA ILE A 76 23.25 -5.18 -13.26
C ILE A 76 22.11 -5.51 -14.21
N VAL A 77 21.06 -6.17 -13.71
CA VAL A 77 19.88 -6.54 -14.51
C VAL A 77 19.16 -5.29 -15.00
N ASP A 78 18.97 -4.30 -14.14
CA ASP A 78 18.30 -3.03 -14.49
C ASP A 78 19.10 -2.22 -15.51
N GLY A 79 20.42 -2.16 -15.36
CA GLY A 79 21.33 -1.51 -16.31
C GLY A 79 21.30 -2.17 -17.68
N LEU A 80 21.36 -3.51 -17.74
CA LEU A 80 21.21 -4.27 -18.99
C LEU A 80 19.86 -3.99 -19.64
N ARG A 81 18.79 -3.93 -18.84
CA ARG A 81 17.44 -3.62 -19.30
C ARG A 81 17.33 -2.23 -19.92
N GLN A 82 17.93 -1.21 -19.30
CA GLN A 82 17.98 0.15 -19.88
C GLN A 82 18.72 0.20 -21.21
N GLN A 83 19.65 -0.73 -21.43
CA GLN A 83 20.34 -0.87 -22.71
C GLN A 83 19.58 -1.72 -23.72
N GLY A 84 18.36 -2.17 -23.38
CA GLY A 84 17.47 -2.95 -24.26
C GLY A 84 17.65 -4.46 -24.15
N TYR A 85 18.35 -4.96 -23.12
CA TYR A 85 18.60 -6.39 -22.89
C TYR A 85 17.73 -6.91 -21.72
N GLU A 86 16.64 -7.58 -22.06
CA GLU A 86 15.64 -8.16 -21.15
C GLU A 86 15.72 -9.68 -21.18
N ALA A 87 15.85 -10.29 -20.00
CA ALA A 87 15.90 -11.74 -19.83
C ALA A 87 14.67 -12.42 -20.46
N GLY A 88 14.90 -13.44 -21.28
CA GLY A 88 13.86 -14.20 -21.96
C GLY A 88 13.21 -13.51 -23.16
N ARG A 89 13.49 -12.21 -23.39
CA ARG A 89 12.91 -11.43 -24.50
C ARG A 89 13.95 -10.97 -25.51
N THR A 90 14.96 -10.21 -25.06
CA THR A 90 16.03 -9.66 -25.93
C THR A 90 17.43 -10.12 -25.53
N ALA A 91 17.57 -10.84 -24.41
CA ALA A 91 18.76 -11.57 -24.00
C ALA A 91 18.37 -12.84 -23.22
N SER A 92 19.22 -13.85 -23.23
CA SER A 92 19.14 -14.99 -22.31
C SER A 92 20.10 -14.72 -21.16
N ILE A 93 19.61 -14.58 -19.93
CA ILE A 93 20.43 -14.26 -18.76
C ILE A 93 20.33 -15.40 -17.76
N ARG A 94 21.46 -16.01 -17.39
CA ARG A 94 21.53 -17.06 -16.37
C ARG A 94 22.30 -16.60 -15.14
N PHE A 95 21.74 -16.87 -13.97
CA PHE A 95 22.32 -16.48 -12.68
C PHE A 95 23.08 -17.64 -12.04
N PHE A 96 24.21 -17.32 -11.40
CA PHE A 96 25.08 -18.26 -10.70
C PHE A 96 25.40 -17.69 -9.31
N ASN A 97 25.25 -18.49 -8.26
CA ASN A 97 25.57 -18.09 -6.89
C ASN A 97 26.40 -19.18 -6.22
N ALA A 98 27.63 -18.85 -5.84
CA ALA A 98 28.54 -19.79 -5.20
C ALA A 98 28.18 -20.10 -3.73
N SER A 99 27.20 -19.38 -3.14
CA SER A 99 26.76 -19.55 -1.76
C SER A 99 27.90 -19.48 -0.73
N GLY A 100 28.92 -18.66 -1.02
CA GLY A 100 30.11 -18.52 -0.20
C GLY A 100 31.11 -19.67 -0.31
N ASP A 101 30.85 -20.72 -1.09
CA ASP A 101 31.73 -21.87 -1.24
C ASP A 101 32.74 -21.69 -2.40
N PRO A 102 34.06 -21.63 -2.11
CA PRO A 102 35.08 -21.45 -3.13
C PRO A 102 35.16 -22.59 -4.14
N THR A 103 34.82 -23.83 -3.75
CA THR A 103 34.86 -24.99 -4.67
C THR A 103 33.79 -24.83 -5.75
N THR A 104 32.57 -24.51 -5.33
CA THR A 104 31.41 -24.25 -6.17
C THR A 104 31.65 -23.03 -7.06
N GLY A 105 32.17 -21.93 -6.50
CA GLY A 105 32.50 -20.74 -7.29
C GLY A 105 33.50 -21.02 -8.40
N ASN A 106 34.55 -21.79 -8.12
CA ASN A 106 35.53 -22.18 -9.15
C ASN A 106 34.94 -23.12 -10.22
N MET A 107 33.98 -23.98 -9.87
CA MET A 107 33.27 -24.82 -10.86
C MET A 107 32.38 -23.98 -11.76
N MET A 108 31.59 -23.07 -11.19
CA MET A 108 30.71 -22.15 -11.93
C MET A 108 31.52 -21.24 -12.87
N ALA A 109 32.65 -20.71 -12.42
CA ALA A 109 33.54 -19.91 -13.26
C ALA A 109 34.02 -20.69 -14.51
N ARG A 110 34.32 -21.99 -14.37
CA ARG A 110 34.67 -22.86 -15.52
C ARG A 110 33.47 -23.14 -16.42
N GLU A 111 32.28 -23.33 -15.86
CA GLU A 111 31.04 -23.50 -16.63
C GLU A 111 30.74 -22.25 -17.47
N VAL A 112 30.78 -21.07 -16.85
CA VAL A 112 30.48 -19.80 -17.52
C VAL A 112 31.50 -19.49 -18.62
N THR A 113 32.78 -19.77 -18.41
CA THR A 113 33.83 -19.51 -19.41
C THR A 113 33.92 -20.59 -20.51
N GLY A 114 33.32 -21.76 -20.30
CA GLY A 114 33.23 -22.85 -21.29
C GLY A 114 31.87 -22.98 -21.98
N GLY A 115 30.81 -22.37 -21.44
CA GLY A 115 29.40 -22.68 -21.71
C GLY A 115 28.72 -21.96 -22.88
N GLY A 116 29.47 -21.23 -23.71
CA GLY A 116 28.90 -20.53 -24.87
C GLY A 116 28.21 -19.18 -24.56
N TYR A 117 28.57 -18.53 -23.45
CA TYR A 117 28.10 -17.18 -23.14
C TYR A 117 28.88 -16.12 -23.94
N ASP A 118 28.17 -15.07 -24.36
CA ASP A 118 28.76 -13.90 -24.99
C ASP A 118 29.42 -12.97 -23.96
N MET A 119 28.84 -12.92 -22.74
CA MET A 119 29.32 -12.08 -21.65
C MET A 119 29.03 -12.70 -20.28
N VAL A 120 29.94 -12.48 -19.34
CA VAL A 120 29.76 -12.74 -17.91
C VAL A 120 29.87 -11.44 -17.13
N LEU A 121 28.88 -11.19 -16.27
CA LEU A 121 28.85 -10.07 -15.35
C LEU A 121 29.03 -10.59 -13.92
N THR A 122 30.11 -10.19 -13.24
CA THR A 122 30.39 -10.68 -11.88
C THR A 122 30.09 -9.62 -10.83
N ALA A 123 29.47 -10.04 -9.72
CA ALA A 123 29.27 -9.22 -8.53
C ALA A 123 30.11 -9.77 -7.37
N SER A 124 31.05 -8.97 -6.85
CA SER A 124 32.10 -9.25 -5.83
C SER A 124 33.51 -9.52 -6.38
N THR A 125 34.52 -9.21 -5.54
CA THR A 125 35.94 -9.52 -5.79
C THR A 125 36.16 -11.01 -6.05
N LEU A 126 35.58 -11.89 -5.22
CA LEU A 126 35.79 -13.33 -5.31
C LEU A 126 35.17 -13.92 -6.59
N ALA A 127 33.99 -13.45 -7.00
CA ALA A 127 33.39 -13.84 -8.28
C ALA A 127 34.24 -13.37 -9.46
N MET A 128 34.73 -12.13 -9.44
CA MET A 128 35.64 -11.61 -10.47
C MET A 128 36.93 -12.46 -10.55
N GLN A 129 37.56 -12.76 -9.43
CA GLN A 129 38.80 -13.54 -9.40
C GLN A 129 38.61 -14.96 -9.94
N ALA A 130 37.53 -15.64 -9.54
CA ALA A 130 37.24 -16.99 -10.01
C ALA A 130 37.04 -17.01 -11.53
N VAL A 131 36.23 -16.08 -12.05
CA VAL A 131 35.98 -15.96 -13.50
C VAL A 131 37.23 -15.54 -14.25
N ALA A 132 37.97 -14.52 -13.80
CA ALA A 132 39.21 -14.06 -14.45
C ALA A 132 40.26 -15.18 -14.51
N LYS A 133 40.39 -15.98 -13.44
CA LYS A 133 41.28 -17.16 -13.41
C LYS A 133 40.87 -18.24 -14.42
N ALA A 134 39.57 -18.46 -14.60
CA ALA A 134 39.04 -19.41 -15.58
C ALA A 134 39.07 -18.85 -17.02
N ASN A 135 39.05 -17.53 -17.19
CA ASN A 135 38.94 -16.82 -18.46
C ASN A 135 40.27 -16.24 -18.98
N ARG A 136 41.44 -16.77 -18.58
CA ARG A 136 42.76 -16.22 -18.97
C ARG A 136 42.99 -16.10 -20.48
N GLU A 137 42.34 -16.94 -21.26
CA GLU A 137 42.41 -16.92 -22.72
C GLU A 137 41.46 -15.89 -23.36
N GLY A 138 40.63 -15.20 -22.56
CA GLY A 138 39.68 -14.19 -23.02
C GLY A 138 38.56 -14.74 -23.90
N ARG A 139 38.01 -15.91 -23.54
CA ARG A 139 36.98 -16.60 -24.34
C ARG A 139 35.60 -15.95 -24.24
N VAL A 140 35.31 -15.30 -23.11
CA VAL A 140 34.05 -14.61 -22.83
C VAL A 140 34.34 -13.18 -22.41
N MET A 141 33.49 -12.23 -22.77
CA MET A 141 33.61 -10.86 -22.27
C MET A 141 33.25 -10.80 -20.78
N HIS A 142 34.15 -10.34 -19.92
CA HIS A 142 33.94 -10.25 -18.48
C HIS A 142 33.78 -8.79 -18.03
N VAL A 143 32.60 -8.45 -17.51
CA VAL A 143 32.32 -7.15 -16.88
C VAL A 143 32.15 -7.32 -15.37
N PHE A 144 32.83 -6.56 -14.52
CA PHE A 144 32.72 -6.73 -13.06
C PHE A 144 32.16 -5.51 -12.33
N GLY A 145 31.51 -5.78 -11.19
CA GLY A 145 30.97 -4.81 -10.25
C GLY A 145 31.07 -5.29 -8.80
N GLY A 146 30.96 -4.37 -7.83
CA GLY A 146 31.06 -4.72 -6.41
C GLY A 146 32.44 -5.25 -6.00
N VAL A 147 33.49 -4.87 -6.73
CA VAL A 147 34.89 -5.27 -6.47
C VAL A 147 35.57 -4.18 -5.67
N THR A 148 36.11 -4.48 -4.49
CA THR A 148 36.71 -3.47 -3.61
C THR A 148 37.98 -2.87 -4.20
N ASP A 149 38.97 -3.71 -4.53
CA ASP A 149 40.25 -3.28 -5.10
C ASP A 149 40.57 -4.11 -6.34
N PRO A 150 40.10 -3.71 -7.54
CA PRO A 150 40.36 -4.46 -8.76
C PRO A 150 41.84 -4.51 -9.13
N TYR A 151 42.66 -3.54 -8.68
CA TYR A 151 44.10 -3.50 -8.96
C TYR A 151 44.87 -4.46 -8.06
N GLY A 152 44.46 -4.57 -6.80
CA GLY A 152 45.03 -5.50 -5.82
C GLY A 152 44.57 -6.95 -6.00
N ALA A 153 43.46 -7.20 -6.71
CA ALA A 153 42.85 -8.53 -6.85
C ALA A 153 43.62 -9.55 -7.70
N GLY A 154 44.79 -9.21 -8.25
CA GLY A 154 45.65 -10.16 -8.96
C GLY A 154 45.12 -10.64 -10.31
N VAL A 155 44.29 -9.83 -10.98
CA VAL A 155 43.63 -10.16 -12.27
C VAL A 155 44.16 -9.37 -13.47
N GLU A 156 45.44 -9.00 -13.44
CA GLU A 156 46.14 -8.26 -14.52
C GLU A 156 45.60 -6.84 -14.82
N ILE A 157 44.78 -6.29 -13.92
CA ILE A 157 44.40 -4.87 -13.94
C ILE A 157 45.47 -4.09 -13.17
N THR A 158 46.13 -3.15 -13.85
CA THR A 158 47.32 -2.43 -13.35
C THR A 158 47.04 -0.98 -12.97
N GLY A 159 45.85 -0.46 -13.27
CA GLY A 159 45.43 0.91 -12.95
C GLY A 159 44.10 1.30 -13.62
N PRO A 160 43.64 2.55 -13.43
CA PRO A 160 42.32 3.01 -13.86
C PRO A 160 42.19 3.30 -15.35
N GLU A 161 43.30 3.50 -16.08
CA GLU A 161 43.25 3.95 -17.47
C GLU A 161 42.82 2.83 -18.43
N PRO A 162 42.16 3.13 -19.57
CA PRO A 162 41.64 2.10 -20.51
C PRO A 162 42.67 1.14 -21.12
N HIS A 163 43.97 1.44 -21.02
CA HIS A 163 45.06 0.58 -21.51
C HIS A 163 45.67 -0.31 -20.41
N GLN A 164 45.16 -0.22 -19.18
CA GLN A 164 45.73 -0.87 -17.99
C GLN A 164 44.97 -2.12 -17.53
N HIS A 165 44.07 -2.66 -18.35
CA HIS A 165 43.35 -3.90 -18.09
C HIS A 165 43.32 -4.80 -19.35
N PRO A 166 43.11 -6.12 -19.22
CA PRO A 166 42.94 -7.01 -20.36
C PRO A 166 41.72 -6.63 -21.21
N ARG A 167 41.81 -6.81 -22.54
CA ARG A 167 40.71 -6.49 -23.48
C ARG A 167 39.38 -7.20 -23.20
N HIS A 168 39.42 -8.32 -22.50
CA HIS A 168 38.26 -9.15 -22.18
C HIS A 168 37.80 -9.01 -20.71
N LEU A 169 38.40 -8.10 -19.94
CA LEU A 169 38.10 -7.87 -18.53
C LEU A 169 38.03 -6.37 -18.26
N VAL A 170 36.85 -5.87 -17.91
CA VAL A 170 36.61 -4.46 -17.60
C VAL A 170 35.51 -4.33 -16.55
N GLY A 171 35.34 -3.17 -15.92
CA GLY A 171 34.31 -3.02 -14.88
C GLY A 171 34.53 -1.79 -14.03
N VAL A 172 33.85 -1.75 -12.89
CA VAL A 172 33.97 -0.65 -11.92
C VAL A 172 34.43 -1.18 -10.56
N GLY A 173 35.38 -0.47 -9.96
CA GLY A 173 35.77 -0.65 -8.57
C GLY A 173 34.74 -0.02 -7.61
N THR A 174 34.73 -0.50 -6.38
CA THR A 174 33.88 -0.03 -5.27
C THR A 174 34.64 -0.05 -3.94
N PHE A 175 35.84 0.51 -3.93
CA PHE A 175 36.67 0.65 -2.74
C PHE A 175 35.94 1.48 -1.70
N GLN A 176 35.49 0.82 -0.64
CA GLN A 176 34.62 1.39 0.37
C GLN A 176 35.24 2.62 1.05
N PRO A 177 34.42 3.55 1.56
CA PRO A 177 34.91 4.81 2.14
C PRO A 177 35.44 4.61 3.58
N VAL A 178 36.38 3.67 3.77
CA VAL A 178 36.94 3.26 5.07
C VAL A 178 37.45 4.47 5.86
N ALA A 179 38.29 5.30 5.23
CA ALA A 179 38.85 6.46 5.90
C ALA A 179 37.79 7.47 6.34
N SER A 180 36.74 7.67 5.53
CA SER A 180 35.61 8.54 5.88
C SER A 180 34.82 7.95 7.05
N SER A 181 34.55 6.64 7.08
CA SER A 181 33.82 5.98 8.18
C SER A 181 34.54 6.14 9.52
N PHE A 182 35.86 5.92 9.56
CA PHE A 182 36.64 6.11 10.79
C PHE A 182 36.69 7.57 11.25
N ARG A 183 36.72 8.54 10.31
CA ARG A 183 36.63 9.96 10.65
C ARG A 183 35.27 10.34 11.20
N ILE A 184 34.17 9.81 10.65
CA ILE A 184 32.82 10.00 11.19
C ILE A 184 32.74 9.40 12.59
N ALA A 185 33.25 8.18 12.80
CA ALA A 185 33.27 7.56 14.13
C ALA A 185 34.04 8.41 15.15
N HIS A 186 35.21 8.96 14.76
CA HIS A 186 36.00 9.85 15.62
C HIS A 186 35.34 11.23 15.82
N GLN A 187 34.60 11.75 14.84
CA GLN A 187 33.79 12.97 14.97
C GLN A 187 32.64 12.75 15.96
N MET A 188 31.98 11.59 15.90
CA MET A 188 30.88 11.25 16.80
C MET A 188 31.36 10.95 18.22
N ASN A 189 32.53 10.33 18.36
CA ASN A 189 33.19 10.10 19.65
C ASN A 189 34.68 10.49 19.57
N PRO A 190 35.03 11.75 19.92
CA PRO A 190 36.41 12.22 19.92
C PRO A 190 37.33 11.51 20.93
N GLN A 191 36.76 10.76 21.87
CA GLN A 191 37.50 10.00 22.87
C GLN A 191 37.74 8.54 22.46
N LEU A 192 37.25 8.13 21.28
CA LEU A 192 37.41 6.77 20.74
C LEU A 192 38.89 6.42 20.57
N LYS A 193 39.34 5.34 21.21
CA LYS A 193 40.73 4.84 21.20
C LYS A 193 40.87 3.46 20.60
N GLN A 194 39.85 2.60 20.69
CA GLN A 194 39.94 1.22 20.19
C GLN A 194 38.71 0.81 19.38
N VAL A 195 38.95 0.35 18.15
CA VAL A 195 37.88 -0.17 17.28
C VAL A 195 38.18 -1.63 16.97
N GLY A 196 37.23 -2.51 17.21
CA GLY A 196 37.29 -3.92 16.87
C GLY A 196 36.93 -4.16 15.41
N VAL A 197 37.60 -5.10 14.74
CA VAL A 197 37.22 -5.58 13.41
C VAL A 197 37.33 -7.10 13.37
N VAL A 198 36.27 -7.73 12.88
CA VAL A 198 36.25 -9.15 12.52
C VAL A 198 36.33 -9.23 11.00
N TRP A 199 37.30 -9.99 10.51
CA TRP A 199 37.57 -10.05 9.08
C TRP A 199 38.18 -11.39 8.66
N ASN A 200 38.06 -11.73 7.39
CA ASN A 200 38.61 -12.91 6.76
C ASN A 200 39.89 -12.54 6.02
N SER A 201 41.04 -12.97 6.55
CA SER A 201 42.34 -12.73 5.91
C SER A 201 42.54 -13.48 4.60
N GLY A 202 41.62 -14.39 4.24
CA GLY A 202 41.61 -15.08 2.96
C GLY A 202 40.93 -14.30 1.83
N GLU A 203 40.36 -13.12 2.10
CA GLU A 203 39.65 -12.29 1.12
C GLU A 203 40.43 -11.00 0.80
N ASP A 204 40.83 -10.82 -0.46
CA ASP A 204 41.60 -9.64 -0.89
C ASP A 204 40.84 -8.32 -0.68
N ASN A 205 39.51 -8.33 -0.85
CA ASN A 205 38.64 -7.19 -0.51
C ASN A 205 38.72 -6.81 0.97
N SER A 206 38.74 -7.83 1.83
CA SER A 206 38.81 -7.66 3.27
C SER A 206 40.17 -7.14 3.70
N GLU A 207 41.25 -7.73 3.17
CA GLU A 207 42.61 -7.29 3.43
C GLU A 207 42.85 -5.84 2.98
N ALA A 208 42.35 -5.46 1.80
CA ALA A 208 42.42 -4.09 1.29
C ALA A 208 41.72 -3.09 2.24
N CYS A 209 40.52 -3.43 2.70
CA CYS A 209 39.77 -2.60 3.65
C CYS A 209 40.49 -2.49 5.00
N VAL A 210 40.99 -3.59 5.55
CA VAL A 210 41.70 -3.61 6.84
C VAL A 210 43.02 -2.85 6.76
N LYS A 211 43.75 -2.93 5.64
CA LYS A 211 44.96 -2.12 5.41
C LYS A 211 44.65 -0.62 5.36
N ALA A 212 43.55 -0.24 4.70
CA ALA A 212 43.07 1.15 4.72
C ALA A 212 42.65 1.59 6.13
N ALA A 213 41.99 0.70 6.88
CA ALA A 213 41.59 0.93 8.27
C ALA A 213 42.80 1.14 9.19
N ARG A 214 43.85 0.30 9.09
CA ARG A 214 45.11 0.49 9.82
C ARG A 214 45.72 1.87 9.56
N THR A 215 45.77 2.27 8.29
CA THR A 215 46.36 3.55 7.87
C THR A 215 45.59 4.75 8.44
N VAL A 216 44.25 4.75 8.37
CA VAL A 216 43.45 5.84 8.95
C VAL A 216 43.49 5.82 10.47
N CYS A 217 43.45 4.64 11.10
CA CYS A 217 43.55 4.47 12.54
C CYS A 217 44.86 5.05 13.09
N GLU A 218 46.00 4.76 12.45
CA GLU A 218 47.30 5.35 12.78
C GLU A 218 47.28 6.87 12.66
N ALA A 219 46.63 7.41 11.62
CA ALA A 219 46.55 8.86 11.39
C ALA A 219 45.67 9.60 12.41
N ILE A 220 44.64 8.96 12.97
CA ILE A 220 43.68 9.58 13.91
C ILE A 220 43.84 9.08 15.36
N GLY A 221 44.88 8.29 15.64
CA GLY A 221 45.21 7.82 17.00
C GLY A 221 44.29 6.74 17.57
N ILE A 222 43.64 5.95 16.70
CA ILE A 222 42.82 4.79 17.08
C ILE A 222 43.66 3.52 16.95
N THR A 223 43.50 2.58 17.88
CA THR A 223 44.05 1.23 17.79
C THR A 223 43.02 0.30 17.17
N LEU A 224 43.36 -0.36 16.05
CA LEU A 224 42.52 -1.36 15.42
C LEU A 224 42.76 -2.73 16.08
N VAL A 225 41.72 -3.30 16.69
CA VAL A 225 41.74 -4.59 17.38
C VAL A 225 41.18 -5.67 16.44
N GLU A 226 42.06 -6.47 15.87
CA GLU A 226 41.70 -7.40 14.79
C GLU A 226 41.46 -8.83 15.29
N ALA A 227 40.40 -9.48 14.81
CA ALA A 227 40.18 -10.92 14.94
C ALA A 227 39.84 -11.54 13.57
N ILE A 228 40.39 -12.73 13.32
CA ILE A 228 40.17 -13.44 12.06
C ILE A 228 38.98 -14.40 12.23
N ALA A 229 38.06 -14.37 11.26
CA ALA A 229 37.00 -15.37 11.08
C ALA A 229 36.99 -15.82 9.62
N ASN A 230 37.21 -17.10 9.36
CA ASN A 230 37.29 -17.62 7.99
C ASN A 230 35.92 -18.00 7.41
N ASN A 231 34.88 -18.05 8.27
CA ASN A 231 33.51 -18.36 7.91
C ASN A 231 32.53 -17.76 8.94
N THR A 232 31.24 -17.75 8.61
CA THR A 232 30.19 -17.08 9.41
C THR A 232 30.01 -17.70 10.80
N SER A 233 30.32 -18.99 10.99
CA SER A 233 30.17 -19.66 12.28
C SER A 233 31.21 -19.23 13.32
N GLU A 234 32.38 -18.77 12.88
CA GLU A 234 33.45 -18.26 13.74
C GLU A 234 33.23 -16.81 14.19
N VAL A 235 32.37 -16.05 13.47
CA VAL A 235 32.17 -14.61 13.69
C VAL A 235 31.75 -14.28 15.14
N PRO A 236 30.78 -14.95 15.77
CA PRO A 236 30.39 -14.62 17.14
C PRO A 236 31.53 -14.72 18.15
N GLU A 237 32.44 -15.69 17.98
CA GLU A 237 33.61 -15.86 18.85
C GLU A 237 34.66 -14.78 18.55
N ALA A 238 34.92 -14.49 17.28
CA ALA A 238 35.82 -13.42 16.88
C ALA A 238 35.36 -12.04 17.39
N VAL A 239 34.04 -11.77 17.37
CA VAL A 239 33.47 -10.53 17.94
C VAL A 239 33.71 -10.48 19.45
N ARG A 240 33.45 -11.57 20.18
CA ARG A 240 33.77 -11.63 21.62
C ARG A 240 35.26 -11.42 21.91
N ALA A 241 36.15 -11.90 21.03
CA ALA A 241 37.59 -11.72 21.17
C ALA A 241 38.04 -10.27 20.95
N VAL A 242 37.43 -9.51 20.03
CA VAL A 242 37.72 -8.06 19.90
C VAL A 242 37.15 -7.27 21.07
N LEU A 243 35.94 -7.59 21.53
CA LEU A 243 35.30 -6.95 22.68
C LEU A 243 36.08 -7.21 23.98
N GLY A 244 36.50 -8.45 24.23
CA GLY A 244 37.30 -8.82 25.40
C GLY A 244 38.68 -8.17 25.46
N ARG A 245 39.19 -7.65 24.34
CA ARG A 245 40.42 -6.86 24.27
C ARG A 245 40.21 -5.36 24.43
N GLY A 246 38.96 -4.92 24.67
CA GLY A 246 38.64 -3.53 24.98
C GLY A 246 38.17 -2.68 23.80
N ALA A 247 37.64 -3.28 22.74
CA ALA A 247 37.04 -2.53 21.64
C ALA A 247 35.85 -1.67 22.12
N GLU A 248 35.89 -0.37 21.82
CA GLU A 248 34.87 0.63 22.20
C GLU A 248 33.82 0.86 21.10
N ALA A 249 34.10 0.37 19.89
CA ALA A 249 33.18 0.20 18.78
C ALA A 249 33.60 -1.00 17.94
N VAL A 250 32.70 -1.57 17.15
CA VAL A 250 33.03 -2.60 16.15
C VAL A 250 32.78 -2.07 14.75
N TRP A 251 33.70 -2.31 13.82
CA TRP A 251 33.61 -1.87 12.44
C TRP A 251 33.30 -3.01 11.47
N VAL A 252 32.18 -2.81 10.77
CA VAL A 252 31.64 -3.42 9.55
C VAL A 252 32.39 -3.13 8.23
N GLY A 253 33.53 -3.76 7.93
CA GLY A 253 34.28 -3.49 6.68
C GLY A 253 33.77 -4.23 5.44
N GLY A 254 34.57 -4.23 4.36
CA GLY A 254 34.24 -4.88 3.08
C GLY A 254 34.45 -6.39 3.03
N ASP A 255 34.21 -7.04 4.16
CA ASP A 255 34.42 -8.45 4.37
C ASP A 255 33.13 -9.25 4.17
N THR A 256 33.14 -10.22 3.26
CA THR A 256 31.91 -10.95 2.89
C THR A 256 31.36 -11.77 4.06
N VAL A 257 32.24 -12.36 4.86
CA VAL A 257 31.88 -13.19 6.03
C VAL A 257 31.26 -12.34 7.14
N ALA A 258 31.83 -11.18 7.44
CA ALA A 258 31.35 -10.25 8.45
C ALA A 258 30.04 -9.59 8.01
N ILE A 259 29.93 -9.15 6.75
CA ILE A 259 28.69 -8.57 6.20
C ILE A 259 27.55 -9.60 6.29
N ALA A 260 27.79 -10.85 5.89
CA ALA A 260 26.79 -11.92 5.99
C ALA A 260 26.37 -12.23 7.44
N SER A 261 27.18 -11.83 8.42
CA SER A 261 26.97 -12.08 9.84
C SER A 261 26.60 -10.82 10.65
N ILE A 262 26.19 -9.73 9.98
CA ILE A 262 26.01 -8.42 10.63
C ILE A 262 25.07 -8.47 11.83
N ASN A 263 23.98 -9.22 11.75
CA ASN A 263 23.02 -9.37 12.86
C ASN A 263 23.67 -10.03 14.09
N ALA A 264 24.53 -11.04 13.88
CA ALA A 264 25.26 -11.69 14.96
C ALA A 264 26.30 -10.74 15.58
N ILE A 265 26.96 -9.92 14.75
CA ILE A 265 27.91 -8.90 15.19
C ILE A 265 27.21 -7.83 16.04
N VAL A 266 26.09 -7.27 15.54
CA VAL A 266 25.30 -6.26 16.27
C VAL A 266 24.75 -6.83 17.56
N SER A 267 24.21 -8.05 17.55
CA SER A 267 23.70 -8.70 18.76
C SER A 267 24.79 -8.88 19.82
N ALA A 268 25.96 -9.40 19.44
CA ALA A 268 27.08 -9.60 20.36
C ALA A 268 27.66 -8.27 20.90
N ALA A 269 27.78 -7.25 20.05
CA ALA A 269 28.27 -5.94 20.44
C ALA A 269 27.27 -5.19 21.35
N ARG A 270 25.97 -5.26 21.03
CA ARG A 270 24.89 -4.70 21.85
C ARG A 270 24.85 -5.32 23.24
N ALA A 271 25.04 -6.63 23.36
CA ALA A 271 25.14 -7.30 24.66
C ALA A 271 26.31 -6.79 25.53
N ALA A 272 27.35 -6.23 24.90
CA ALA A 272 28.49 -5.60 25.57
C ALA A 272 28.35 -4.07 25.72
N GLY A 273 27.24 -3.47 25.27
CA GLY A 273 27.05 -2.02 25.24
C GLY A 273 27.96 -1.29 24.25
N VAL A 274 28.46 -1.98 23.24
CA VAL A 274 29.41 -1.46 22.25
C VAL A 274 28.69 -1.23 20.91
N PRO A 275 28.75 -0.02 20.31
CA PRO A 275 28.14 0.23 19.01
C PRO A 275 28.88 -0.45 17.88
N VAL A 276 28.13 -0.74 16.81
CA VAL A 276 28.68 -1.18 15.51
C VAL A 276 28.50 -0.05 14.50
N PHE A 277 29.48 0.23 13.66
CA PHE A 277 29.30 1.07 12.46
C PHE A 277 29.82 0.32 11.23
N SER A 278 29.26 0.57 10.05
CA SER A 278 29.63 -0.21 8.85
C SER A 278 29.88 0.64 7.61
N ASN A 279 30.42 -0.01 6.59
CA ASN A 279 30.59 0.53 5.25
C ASN A 279 29.41 0.25 4.30
N ASP A 280 28.24 -0.13 4.85
CA ASP A 280 27.00 -0.33 4.11
C ASP A 280 25.87 0.49 4.76
N PRO A 281 25.30 1.50 4.07
CA PRO A 281 24.22 2.32 4.62
C PRO A 281 22.95 1.52 4.90
N THR A 282 22.76 0.37 4.25
CA THR A 282 21.58 -0.48 4.45
C THR A 282 21.60 -1.24 5.77
N ASP A 283 22.75 -1.34 6.45
CA ASP A 283 22.88 -1.99 7.75
C ASP A 283 22.21 -1.22 8.88
N ILE A 284 21.75 0.01 8.63
CA ILE A 284 21.03 0.80 9.64
C ILE A 284 19.83 0.04 10.20
N LYS A 285 19.15 -0.76 9.36
CA LYS A 285 18.04 -1.65 9.74
C LYS A 285 18.47 -2.80 10.67
N ASN A 286 19.74 -3.19 10.61
CA ASN A 286 20.34 -4.25 11.43
C ASN A 286 20.78 -3.72 12.80
N GLY A 287 20.62 -2.41 13.06
CA GLY A 287 20.89 -1.79 14.36
C GLY A 287 22.34 -1.31 14.54
N VAL A 288 23.04 -1.00 13.45
CA VAL A 288 24.31 -0.25 13.52
C VAL A 288 24.06 1.22 13.88
N LEU A 289 25.10 1.90 14.38
CA LEU A 289 25.10 3.31 14.75
C LEU A 289 25.05 4.23 13.53
N PHE A 290 25.84 3.91 12.50
CA PHE A 290 25.75 4.51 11.18
C PHE A 290 26.34 3.57 10.13
N GLY A 291 25.92 3.76 8.88
CA GLY A 291 26.49 3.09 7.71
C GLY A 291 26.91 4.11 6.66
N LEU A 292 28.13 3.99 6.11
CA LEU A 292 28.65 4.85 5.04
C LEU A 292 29.21 4.02 3.89
N GLY A 293 28.54 4.03 2.74
CA GLY A 293 28.92 3.19 1.60
C GLY A 293 28.26 3.62 0.29
N ALA A 294 28.51 2.86 -0.78
CA ALA A 294 27.87 3.10 -2.08
C ALA A 294 26.40 2.68 -2.08
N SER A 295 25.61 3.24 -3.00
CA SER A 295 24.41 2.56 -3.51
C SER A 295 24.84 1.42 -4.44
N TYR A 296 24.83 0.19 -3.92
CA TYR A 296 25.27 -0.98 -4.69
C TYR A 296 24.32 -1.32 -5.86
N HIS A 297 23.06 -0.90 -5.80
CA HIS A 297 22.16 -0.92 -6.96
C HIS A 297 22.65 0.00 -8.08
N GLN A 298 23.05 1.23 -7.77
CA GLN A 298 23.60 2.17 -8.76
C GLN A 298 24.93 1.68 -9.37
N VAL A 299 25.79 1.10 -8.54
CA VAL A 299 27.01 0.41 -9.00
C VAL A 299 26.63 -0.68 -10.01
N GLY A 300 25.67 -1.52 -9.66
CA GLY A 300 25.15 -2.56 -10.54
C GLY A 300 24.60 -1.99 -11.85
N MET A 301 23.82 -0.91 -11.81
CA MET A 301 23.28 -0.25 -13.00
C MET A 301 24.40 0.17 -13.95
N THR A 302 25.47 0.78 -13.42
CA THR A 302 26.61 1.20 -14.23
C THR A 302 27.29 0.01 -14.91
N VAL A 303 27.39 -1.12 -14.21
CA VAL A 303 27.95 -2.38 -14.74
C VAL A 303 27.06 -2.95 -15.85
N GLY A 304 25.75 -2.98 -15.62
CA GLY A 304 24.78 -3.42 -16.63
C GLY A 304 24.76 -2.52 -17.87
N GLU A 305 24.85 -1.20 -17.68
CA GLU A 305 24.97 -0.24 -18.77
C GLU A 305 26.24 -0.43 -19.59
N MET A 306 27.38 -0.63 -18.91
CA MET A 306 28.67 -0.93 -19.55
C MET A 306 28.57 -2.22 -20.36
N GLY A 307 28.02 -3.29 -19.76
CA GLY A 307 27.76 -4.54 -20.46
C GLY A 307 26.88 -4.36 -21.70
N GLY A 308 25.77 -3.64 -21.57
CA GLY A 308 24.89 -3.35 -22.71
C GLY A 308 25.55 -2.53 -23.82
N LYS A 309 26.40 -1.55 -23.49
CA LYS A 309 27.19 -0.79 -24.48
C LYS A 309 28.17 -1.69 -25.23
N ILE A 310 28.86 -2.58 -24.51
CA ILE A 310 29.79 -3.55 -25.11
C ILE A 310 29.05 -4.55 -26.03
N LEU A 311 27.89 -5.05 -25.60
CA LEU A 311 27.05 -5.93 -26.43
C LEU A 311 26.56 -5.26 -27.73
N ARG A 312 26.46 -3.92 -27.76
CA ARG A 312 26.14 -3.15 -28.97
C ARG A 312 27.37 -2.76 -29.80
N GLY A 313 28.56 -3.26 -29.45
CA GLY A 313 29.79 -3.09 -30.21
C GLY A 313 30.71 -1.97 -29.73
N ALA A 314 30.49 -1.41 -28.53
CA ALA A 314 31.49 -0.54 -27.92
C ALA A 314 32.77 -1.33 -27.61
N ASP A 315 33.94 -0.76 -27.88
CA ASP A 315 35.23 -1.40 -27.61
C ASP A 315 35.46 -1.45 -26.08
N PRO A 316 35.62 -2.63 -25.45
CA PRO A 316 35.94 -2.74 -24.04
C PRO A 316 37.20 -1.94 -23.64
N ALA A 317 38.17 -1.79 -24.55
CA ALA A 317 39.41 -1.03 -24.32
C ALA A 317 39.21 0.50 -24.32
N SER A 318 37.97 0.98 -24.51
CA SER A 318 37.63 2.40 -24.38
C SER A 318 37.18 2.80 -22.97
N PHE A 319 36.94 1.83 -22.08
CA PHE A 319 36.49 2.09 -20.71
C PHE A 319 37.67 2.02 -19.74
N GLY A 320 37.76 2.96 -18.81
CA GLY A 320 38.66 2.85 -17.66
C GLY A 320 38.08 1.93 -16.59
N VAL A 321 38.92 1.46 -15.66
CA VAL A 321 38.51 0.77 -14.43
C VAL A 321 38.51 1.79 -13.31
N GLU A 322 37.44 2.58 -13.21
CA GLU A 322 37.31 3.63 -12.20
C GLU A 322 36.63 3.12 -10.92
N ASN A 323 36.92 3.79 -9.81
CA ASN A 323 36.26 3.52 -8.54
C ASN A 323 34.98 4.36 -8.41
N LEU A 324 33.82 3.71 -8.31
CA LEU A 324 32.52 4.35 -8.21
C LEU A 324 31.90 4.08 -6.84
N VAL A 325 32.00 5.05 -5.94
CA VAL A 325 31.43 4.98 -4.58
C VAL A 325 30.71 6.28 -4.26
N PRO A 326 29.48 6.48 -4.77
CA PRO A 326 28.63 7.59 -4.33
C PRO A 326 28.33 7.37 -2.85
N GLU A 327 28.97 8.13 -1.96
CA GLU A 327 28.81 7.98 -0.52
C GLU A 327 27.36 8.26 -0.15
N VAL A 328 26.67 7.26 0.41
CA VAL A 328 25.39 7.36 1.10
C VAL A 328 25.64 7.15 2.58
N LEU A 329 25.23 8.12 3.40
CA LEU A 329 25.32 8.06 4.85
C LEU A 329 23.94 7.82 5.47
N ALA A 330 23.83 6.75 6.25
CA ALA A 330 22.66 6.46 7.08
C ALA A 330 23.03 6.56 8.55
N LEU A 331 22.21 7.25 9.36
CA LEU A 331 22.44 7.51 10.78
C LEU A 331 21.34 6.89 11.63
N ASN A 332 21.70 6.32 12.79
CA ASN A 332 20.75 5.78 13.76
C ASN A 332 20.68 6.71 14.97
N GLU A 333 19.80 7.71 14.87
CA GLU A 333 19.68 8.73 15.91
C GLU A 333 19.20 8.18 17.25
N ALA A 334 18.31 7.17 17.22
CA ALA A 334 17.82 6.50 18.42
C ALA A 334 18.95 5.80 19.16
N LEU A 335 19.77 5.00 18.46
CA LEU A 335 20.91 4.31 19.07
C LEU A 335 21.98 5.30 19.56
N ALA A 336 22.23 6.39 18.82
CA ALA A 336 23.14 7.43 19.28
C ALA A 336 22.67 8.09 20.58
N ALA A 337 21.36 8.32 20.74
CA ALA A 337 20.79 8.89 21.97
C ALA A 337 20.96 7.97 23.19
N GLU A 338 21.01 6.64 22.98
CA GLU A 338 21.26 5.65 24.03
C GLU A 338 22.75 5.55 24.43
N LEU A 339 23.65 6.12 23.62
CA LEU A 339 25.09 6.01 23.77
C LEU A 339 25.70 7.38 24.14
N PRO A 340 25.82 7.74 25.43
CA PRO A 340 26.17 9.10 25.85
C PRO A 340 27.56 9.59 25.40
N ALA A 341 28.45 8.68 24.99
CA ALA A 341 29.76 9.01 24.43
C ALA A 341 29.74 9.31 22.92
N TRP A 342 28.60 9.14 22.24
CA TRP A 342 28.45 9.25 20.79
C TRP A 342 27.44 10.33 20.46
N THR A 343 27.89 11.40 19.80
CA THR A 343 27.05 12.55 19.44
C THR A 343 26.96 12.73 17.93
N ILE A 344 25.75 12.88 17.40
CA ILE A 344 25.54 13.22 15.99
C ILE A 344 25.52 14.75 15.86
N SER A 345 26.53 15.34 15.23
CA SER A 345 26.55 16.77 14.92
C SER A 345 25.60 17.11 13.76
N ASP A 346 25.08 18.34 13.73
CA ASP A 346 24.23 18.83 12.64
C ASP A 346 24.87 18.69 11.25
N ASP A 347 26.19 18.81 11.14
CA ASP A 347 26.92 18.63 9.88
C ASP A 347 26.83 17.18 9.36
N LEU A 348 26.80 16.19 10.26
CA LEU A 348 26.61 14.79 9.89
C LEU A 348 25.17 14.52 9.47
N LYS A 349 24.19 15.15 10.12
CA LYS A 349 22.77 15.09 9.71
C LYS A 349 22.59 15.64 8.29
N LYS A 350 23.10 16.85 8.05
CA LYS A 350 23.11 17.45 6.70
C LYS A 350 23.81 16.59 5.67
N LYS A 351 24.94 15.96 6.03
CA LYS A 351 25.64 15.02 5.14
C LYS A 351 24.78 13.78 4.85
N ALA A 352 24.10 13.22 5.85
CA ALA A 352 23.16 12.11 5.65
C ALA A 352 22.02 12.50 4.72
N ASP A 353 21.37 13.64 4.97
CA ASP A 353 20.26 14.15 4.14
C ASP A 353 20.71 14.40 2.68
N ALA A 354 21.86 15.05 2.51
CA ALA A 354 22.39 15.38 1.18
C ALA A 354 22.81 14.14 0.38
N THR A 355 23.33 13.11 1.07
CA THR A 355 23.78 11.87 0.42
C THR A 355 22.63 10.89 0.17
N GLN A 356 21.59 10.89 1.01
CA GLN A 356 20.34 10.17 0.76
C GLN A 356 19.57 10.78 -0.42
N ALA A 357 19.61 12.11 -0.59
CA ALA A 357 19.06 12.78 -1.77
C ALA A 357 19.82 12.47 -3.08
N GLN A 358 21.04 11.95 -3.00
CA GLN A 358 21.87 11.51 -4.14
C GLN A 358 21.82 9.98 -4.37
N GLY A 359 21.30 9.21 -3.41
CA GLY A 359 21.23 7.75 -3.44
C GLY A 359 19.96 7.26 -4.14
N ALA A 360 20.12 6.82 -5.40
CA ALA A 360 19.11 6.28 -6.31
C ALA A 360 17.98 7.25 -6.72
N PRO A 361 17.73 7.44 -8.02
CA PRO A 361 16.42 7.89 -8.48
C PRO A 361 15.37 6.88 -7.97
N PRO A 362 14.16 7.30 -7.58
CA PRO A 362 13.06 6.35 -7.47
C PRO A 362 12.98 5.57 -8.78
N ILE A 363 12.86 4.24 -8.70
CA ILE A 363 12.47 3.42 -9.85
C ILE A 363 11.28 4.17 -10.45
N PRO A 364 11.35 4.65 -11.71
CA PRO A 364 10.19 5.31 -12.30
C PRO A 364 9.05 4.31 -12.15
N PRO A 365 7.94 4.66 -11.46
CA PRO A 365 6.90 3.70 -11.17
C PRO A 365 6.49 3.08 -12.50
N ARG A 366 6.86 1.81 -12.68
CA ARG A 366 6.40 1.05 -13.84
C ARG A 366 4.91 0.93 -13.63
N SER A 367 4.18 1.74 -14.38
CA SER A 367 2.74 1.61 -14.42
C SER A 367 2.42 0.36 -15.23
N PRO A 368 1.33 -0.35 -14.91
CA PRO A 368 0.86 -1.45 -15.74
C PRO A 368 0.71 -0.99 -17.19
N ASP A 369 0.96 -1.88 -18.13
CA ASP A 369 0.76 -1.59 -19.54
C ASP A 369 -0.73 -1.27 -19.76
N PRO A 370 -1.10 -0.05 -20.20
CA PRO A 370 -2.49 0.35 -20.34
C PRO A 370 -3.26 -0.50 -21.36
N ASP A 371 -2.57 -1.20 -22.25
CA ASP A 371 -3.18 -2.06 -23.28
C ASP A 371 -3.23 -3.55 -22.88
N ARG A 372 -2.66 -3.93 -21.73
CA ARG A 372 -2.64 -5.32 -21.24
C ARG A 372 -3.63 -5.53 -20.11
N HIS A 373 -4.41 -6.60 -20.22
CA HIS A 373 -5.22 -7.12 -19.12
C HIS A 373 -4.45 -8.21 -18.37
N TYR A 374 -4.36 -8.09 -17.06
CA TYR A 374 -3.64 -9.02 -16.19
C TYR A 374 -4.60 -9.97 -15.47
N VAL A 375 -4.16 -11.17 -15.13
CA VAL A 375 -4.93 -12.18 -14.38
C VAL A 375 -4.10 -12.67 -13.19
N ALA A 376 -4.60 -12.44 -11.97
CA ALA A 376 -4.00 -12.99 -10.75
C ALA A 376 -4.98 -13.97 -10.10
N CYS A 377 -4.49 -15.14 -9.67
CA CYS A 377 -5.30 -16.17 -9.02
C CYS A 377 -4.83 -16.39 -7.57
N VAL A 378 -5.66 -16.02 -6.60
CA VAL A 378 -5.43 -16.27 -5.18
C VAL A 378 -6.10 -17.58 -4.77
N VAL A 379 -5.35 -18.45 -4.09
CA VAL A 379 -5.85 -19.74 -3.59
C VAL A 379 -5.55 -19.86 -2.09
N HIS A 380 -6.58 -20.18 -1.30
CA HIS A 380 -6.45 -20.40 0.14
C HIS A 380 -7.24 -21.63 0.61
N ILE A 381 -7.17 -21.96 1.91
CA ILE A 381 -7.76 -23.19 2.44
C ILE A 381 -9.28 -23.09 2.59
N GLY A 382 -9.78 -22.02 3.20
CA GLY A 382 -11.22 -21.87 3.50
C GLY A 382 -11.60 -20.44 3.90
N PRO A 383 -12.89 -20.18 4.14
CA PRO A 383 -13.42 -18.84 4.42
C PRO A 383 -13.13 -18.40 5.86
N HIS A 384 -11.87 -18.05 6.15
CA HIS A 384 -11.42 -17.55 7.45
C HIS A 384 -11.04 -16.05 7.39
N PRO A 385 -11.33 -15.24 8.43
CA PRO A 385 -10.95 -13.82 8.51
C PRO A 385 -9.49 -13.51 8.11
N LEU A 386 -8.55 -14.36 8.53
CA LEU A 386 -7.13 -14.31 8.12
C LEU A 386 -6.98 -14.16 6.61
N PHE A 387 -7.63 -15.04 5.83
CA PHE A 387 -7.49 -15.03 4.38
C PHE A 387 -8.21 -13.85 3.74
N SER A 388 -9.39 -13.45 4.23
CA SER A 388 -10.06 -12.25 3.70
C SER A 388 -9.22 -10.98 3.93
N MET A 389 -8.64 -10.82 5.12
CA MET A 389 -7.75 -9.70 5.42
C MET A 389 -6.49 -9.72 4.55
N ALA A 390 -5.88 -10.89 4.36
CA ALA A 390 -4.73 -11.04 3.46
C ALA A 390 -5.07 -10.76 2.00
N ILE A 391 -6.23 -11.21 1.51
CA ILE A 391 -6.73 -10.90 0.16
C ILE A 391 -6.96 -9.40 0.00
N ASP A 392 -7.52 -8.72 1.00
CA ASP A 392 -7.73 -7.29 0.97
C ASP A 392 -6.41 -6.51 1.00
N GLY A 393 -5.41 -6.98 1.74
CA GLY A 393 -4.05 -6.46 1.69
C GLY A 393 -3.43 -6.59 0.31
N VAL A 394 -3.56 -7.77 -0.32
CA VAL A 394 -3.09 -8.02 -1.69
C VAL A 394 -3.75 -7.05 -2.66
N ARG A 395 -5.08 -6.87 -2.57
CA ARG A 395 -5.84 -5.91 -3.37
C ARG A 395 -5.37 -4.47 -3.17
N GLN A 396 -5.14 -4.04 -1.93
CA GLN A 396 -4.67 -2.69 -1.61
C GLN A 396 -3.33 -2.39 -2.30
N SER A 397 -2.36 -3.30 -2.18
CA SER A 397 -1.02 -3.10 -2.77
C SER A 397 -0.99 -3.22 -4.29
N LEU A 398 -1.77 -4.14 -4.86
CA LEU A 398 -1.93 -4.22 -6.32
C LEU A 398 -2.55 -2.92 -6.85
N LYS A 399 -3.60 -2.40 -6.20
CA LYS A 399 -4.23 -1.12 -6.55
C LYS A 399 -3.25 0.06 -6.43
N ALA A 400 -2.51 0.14 -5.32
CA ALA A 400 -1.48 1.16 -5.12
C ALA A 400 -0.37 1.11 -6.18
N SER A 401 -0.16 -0.06 -6.79
CA SER A 401 0.80 -0.28 -7.89
C SER A 401 0.16 -0.12 -9.28
N GLY A 402 -1.08 0.37 -9.36
CA GLY A 402 -1.79 0.64 -10.62
C GLY A 402 -2.62 -0.52 -11.18
N PHE A 403 -2.64 -1.69 -10.53
CA PHE A 403 -3.45 -2.84 -10.92
C PHE A 403 -4.82 -2.79 -10.22
N VAL A 404 -5.86 -2.43 -10.96
CA VAL A 404 -7.21 -2.23 -10.45
C VAL A 404 -8.09 -3.38 -10.94
N ASP A 405 -8.60 -4.17 -10.00
CA ASP A 405 -9.50 -5.30 -10.27
C ASP A 405 -10.77 -4.82 -10.99
N GLY A 406 -11.13 -5.48 -12.09
CA GLY A 406 -12.23 -5.10 -12.98
C GLY A 406 -11.90 -4.00 -14.00
N ALA A 407 -10.71 -3.38 -13.95
CA ALA A 407 -10.26 -2.42 -14.95
C ALA A 407 -9.14 -2.99 -15.83
N ASN A 408 -7.92 -3.15 -15.29
CA ASN A 408 -6.77 -3.73 -16.00
C ASN A 408 -6.26 -5.03 -15.36
N LEU A 409 -6.86 -5.46 -14.25
CA LEU A 409 -6.59 -6.73 -13.58
C LEU A 409 -7.90 -7.50 -13.41
N THR A 410 -7.86 -8.82 -13.54
CA THR A 410 -8.88 -9.73 -12.97
C THR A 410 -8.25 -10.49 -11.82
N LEU A 411 -8.79 -10.32 -10.61
CA LEU A 411 -8.39 -11.08 -9.44
C LEU A 411 -9.37 -12.23 -9.17
N HIS A 412 -8.97 -13.46 -9.47
CA HIS A 412 -9.74 -14.65 -9.12
C HIS A 412 -9.36 -15.13 -7.73
N VAL A 413 -10.36 -15.40 -6.88
CA VAL A 413 -10.15 -15.96 -5.52
C VAL A 413 -10.92 -17.27 -5.42
N MET A 414 -10.26 -18.34 -4.98
CA MET A 414 -10.93 -19.59 -4.64
C MET A 414 -10.33 -20.22 -3.38
N HIS A 415 -11.13 -21.06 -2.73
CA HIS A 415 -10.69 -21.85 -1.59
C HIS A 415 -11.07 -23.31 -1.71
N ALA A 416 -10.44 -24.12 -0.87
CA ALA A 416 -10.64 -25.57 -0.80
C ALA A 416 -11.73 -25.99 0.20
N ASN A 417 -12.51 -25.05 0.75
CA ASN A 417 -13.59 -25.32 1.73
C ASN A 417 -13.07 -26.09 2.97
N ASP A 418 -11.90 -25.70 3.47
CA ASP A 418 -11.23 -26.37 4.60
C ASP A 418 -10.82 -27.83 4.33
N ASP A 419 -10.94 -28.31 3.09
CA ASP A 419 -10.48 -29.63 2.66
C ASP A 419 -9.20 -29.51 1.83
N ILE A 420 -8.05 -29.69 2.47
CA ILE A 420 -6.72 -29.62 1.83
C ILE A 420 -6.58 -30.62 0.68
N SER A 421 -7.29 -31.76 0.71
CA SER A 421 -7.25 -32.74 -0.38
C SER A 421 -7.84 -32.20 -1.69
N MET A 422 -8.64 -31.14 -1.60
CA MET A 422 -9.22 -30.44 -2.75
C MET A 422 -8.28 -29.40 -3.36
N LEU A 423 -7.23 -28.95 -2.66
CA LEU A 423 -6.32 -27.91 -3.14
C LEU A 423 -5.73 -28.22 -4.53
N PRO A 424 -5.24 -29.44 -4.85
CA PRO A 424 -4.75 -29.74 -6.18
C PRO A 424 -5.81 -29.51 -7.27
N GLN A 425 -7.08 -29.86 -7.01
CA GLN A 425 -8.18 -29.63 -7.94
C GLN A 425 -8.49 -28.13 -8.09
N VAL A 426 -8.43 -27.36 -6.99
CA VAL A 426 -8.61 -25.90 -7.02
C VAL A 426 -7.50 -25.23 -7.86
N PHE A 427 -6.24 -25.63 -7.71
CA PHE A 427 -5.15 -25.13 -8.56
C PHE A 427 -5.34 -25.49 -10.03
N LEU A 428 -5.77 -26.72 -10.35
CA LEU A 428 -6.10 -27.10 -11.73
C LEU A 428 -7.22 -26.23 -12.32
N GLN A 429 -8.23 -25.87 -11.53
CA GLN A 429 -9.28 -24.94 -11.96
C GLN A 429 -8.74 -23.52 -12.19
N MET A 430 -7.84 -23.05 -11.32
CA MET A 430 -7.20 -21.73 -11.46
C MET A 430 -6.28 -21.66 -12.67
N LEU A 431 -5.57 -22.73 -13.01
CA LEU A 431 -4.74 -22.79 -14.22
C LEU A 431 -5.55 -22.61 -15.50
N ASN A 432 -6.80 -23.07 -15.54
CA ASN A 432 -7.71 -22.85 -16.68
C ASN A 432 -8.10 -21.38 -16.88
N ARG A 433 -7.79 -20.50 -15.91
CA ARG A 433 -7.98 -19.04 -16.03
C ARG A 433 -6.81 -18.34 -16.72
N ASN A 434 -5.75 -19.09 -17.07
CA ASN A 434 -4.49 -18.57 -17.62
C ASN A 434 -3.90 -17.41 -16.79
N PRO A 435 -3.62 -17.62 -15.49
CA PRO A 435 -3.10 -16.57 -14.64
C PRO A 435 -1.67 -16.17 -15.03
N ASP A 436 -1.40 -14.87 -14.93
CA ASP A 436 -0.03 -14.31 -14.96
C ASP A 436 0.73 -14.58 -13.66
N VAL A 437 0.01 -14.69 -12.54
CA VAL A 437 0.56 -15.03 -11.22
C VAL A 437 -0.43 -15.84 -10.39
N ILE A 438 0.09 -16.82 -9.65
CA ILE A 438 -0.66 -17.60 -8.65
C ILE A 438 -0.18 -17.20 -7.26
N ILE A 439 -1.14 -16.89 -6.38
CA ILE A 439 -0.89 -16.41 -5.02
C ILE A 439 -1.46 -17.43 -4.04
N PRO A 440 -0.69 -18.45 -3.63
CA PRO A 440 -1.12 -19.36 -2.58
C PRO A 440 -0.99 -18.67 -1.22
N LEU A 441 -2.07 -18.65 -0.46
CA LEU A 441 -2.10 -18.15 0.91
C LEU A 441 -2.18 -19.34 1.87
N SER A 442 -1.15 -19.51 2.71
CA SER A 442 -0.87 -20.65 3.62
C SER A 442 0.14 -21.70 3.11
N THR A 443 0.85 -22.31 4.06
CA THR A 443 1.79 -23.41 3.85
C THR A 443 1.22 -24.60 3.07
N PRO A 444 0.03 -25.17 3.40
CA PRO A 444 -0.54 -26.25 2.60
C PRO A 444 -0.99 -25.80 1.20
N SER A 445 -1.45 -24.55 1.03
CA SER A 445 -1.74 -23.99 -0.30
C SER A 445 -0.47 -23.87 -1.14
N LEU A 446 0.65 -23.44 -0.56
CA LEU A 446 1.95 -23.43 -1.26
C LEU A 446 2.40 -24.85 -1.60
N ALA A 447 2.33 -25.79 -0.67
CA ALA A 447 2.70 -27.19 -0.92
C ALA A 447 1.92 -27.77 -2.11
N ALA A 448 0.60 -27.56 -2.15
CA ALA A 448 -0.23 -27.97 -3.28
C ALA A 448 0.14 -27.22 -4.58
N ALA A 449 0.40 -25.91 -4.52
CA ALA A 449 0.83 -25.12 -5.67
C ALA A 449 2.12 -25.68 -6.29
N LEU A 450 3.13 -26.00 -5.49
CA LEU A 450 4.41 -26.55 -5.97
C LEU A 450 4.25 -27.89 -6.70
N THR A 451 3.25 -28.69 -6.31
CA THR A 451 2.97 -29.96 -6.99
C THR A 451 2.30 -29.77 -8.35
N VAL A 452 1.39 -28.80 -8.48
CA VAL A 452 0.51 -28.62 -9.64
C VAL A 452 1.01 -27.57 -10.63
N VAL A 453 1.55 -26.46 -10.14
CA VAL A 453 2.02 -25.31 -10.93
C VAL A 453 3.50 -25.51 -11.26
N LYS A 454 3.89 -25.27 -12.51
CA LYS A 454 5.26 -25.50 -13.00
C LYS A 454 5.90 -24.26 -13.63
N ASP A 455 5.17 -23.60 -14.53
CA ASP A 455 5.72 -22.54 -15.39
C ASP A 455 5.16 -21.14 -15.09
N ILE A 456 4.15 -21.04 -14.22
CA ILE A 456 3.52 -19.77 -13.84
C ILE A 456 4.18 -19.26 -12.54
N PRO A 457 4.51 -17.96 -12.44
CA PRO A 457 5.00 -17.37 -11.21
C PRO A 457 4.09 -17.65 -10.01
N ILE A 458 4.68 -18.13 -8.92
CA ILE A 458 4.06 -18.33 -7.62
C ILE A 458 4.58 -17.23 -6.69
N VAL A 459 3.67 -16.41 -6.17
CA VAL A 459 3.98 -15.40 -5.15
C VAL A 459 3.20 -15.75 -3.89
N PHE A 460 3.82 -16.44 -2.95
CA PHE A 460 3.13 -16.88 -1.75
C PHE A 460 3.05 -15.79 -0.67
N GLY A 461 2.06 -15.92 0.22
CA GLY A 461 1.89 -15.07 1.40
C GLY A 461 1.23 -15.83 2.54
N ALA A 462 1.34 -15.33 3.77
CA ALA A 462 0.84 -16.03 4.96
C ALA A 462 1.41 -17.46 5.06
N VAL A 463 2.68 -17.65 4.67
CA VAL A 463 3.37 -18.95 4.70
C VAL A 463 4.47 -18.93 5.75
N THR A 464 4.37 -19.77 6.77
CA THR A 464 5.40 -19.88 7.81
C THR A 464 6.59 -20.75 7.38
N ALA A 465 6.33 -21.84 6.65
CA ALA A 465 7.29 -22.92 6.42
C ALA A 465 7.52 -23.21 4.92
N PRO A 466 7.96 -22.23 4.11
CA PRO A 466 8.10 -22.42 2.66
C PRO A 466 9.20 -23.42 2.30
N LEU A 467 10.28 -23.51 3.09
CA LEU A 467 11.39 -24.43 2.86
C LEU A 467 10.98 -25.88 3.15
N ASP A 468 10.23 -26.12 4.24
CA ASP A 468 9.77 -27.46 4.64
C ASP A 468 8.81 -28.09 3.63
N VAL A 469 8.12 -27.27 2.83
CA VAL A 469 7.24 -27.73 1.74
C VAL A 469 7.93 -27.77 0.37
N GLY A 470 9.24 -27.48 0.32
CA GLY A 470 10.07 -27.63 -0.88
C GLY A 470 10.07 -26.45 -1.83
N ALA A 471 9.76 -25.22 -1.37
CA ALA A 471 9.86 -24.02 -2.21
C ALA A 471 11.31 -23.59 -2.50
N GLY A 472 12.27 -24.09 -1.74
CA GLY A 472 13.69 -23.76 -1.85
C GLY A 472 14.55 -24.42 -0.78
N GLU A 473 15.87 -24.20 -0.86
CA GLU A 473 16.83 -24.60 0.17
C GLU A 473 17.10 -23.47 1.17
N THR A 474 17.09 -22.23 0.70
CA THR A 474 17.22 -21.01 1.53
C THR A 474 16.33 -19.89 0.99
N PHE A 475 16.23 -18.77 1.70
CA PHE A 475 15.42 -17.63 1.24
C PHE A 475 15.94 -16.99 -0.06
N GLY A 476 17.23 -17.14 -0.39
CA GLY A 476 17.81 -16.67 -1.66
C GLY A 476 18.08 -17.79 -2.68
N ASN A 477 18.11 -19.06 -2.24
CA ASN A 477 18.23 -20.22 -3.11
C ASN A 477 16.90 -20.99 -3.12
N HIS A 478 16.00 -20.56 -3.98
CA HIS A 478 14.64 -21.09 -4.11
C HIS A 478 14.30 -21.45 -5.55
N LEU A 479 13.15 -22.10 -5.74
CA LEU A 479 12.70 -22.48 -7.08
C LEU A 479 12.54 -21.23 -7.97
N PRO A 480 12.98 -21.28 -9.26
CA PRO A 480 13.05 -20.08 -10.10
C PRO A 480 11.73 -19.35 -10.37
N HIS A 481 10.59 -20.04 -10.27
CA HIS A 481 9.27 -19.46 -10.48
C HIS A 481 8.53 -19.17 -9.17
N VAL A 482 9.20 -19.27 -8.01
CA VAL A 482 8.59 -19.14 -6.68
C VAL A 482 9.25 -17.99 -5.94
N THR A 483 8.46 -17.09 -5.37
CA THR A 483 8.89 -16.06 -4.42
C THR A 483 7.75 -15.80 -3.42
N GLY A 484 7.94 -14.95 -2.42
CA GLY A 484 6.84 -14.60 -1.52
C GLY A 484 7.25 -14.00 -0.18
N ALA A 485 6.24 -13.68 0.60
CA ALA A 485 6.35 -13.19 1.97
C ALA A 485 6.24 -14.36 2.97
N VAL A 486 7.20 -14.41 3.90
CA VAL A 486 7.30 -15.46 4.93
C VAL A 486 6.73 -14.95 6.25
N TRP A 487 5.64 -15.58 6.70
CA TRP A 487 5.01 -15.27 7.97
C TRP A 487 5.90 -15.67 9.14
N THR A 488 6.18 -14.72 10.03
CA THR A 488 6.98 -15.00 11.24
C THR A 488 6.38 -14.35 12.49
N ALA A 489 5.92 -15.17 13.43
CA ALA A 489 5.42 -14.70 14.71
C ALA A 489 6.57 -14.08 15.55
N PRO A 490 6.40 -12.88 16.15
CA PRO A 490 7.38 -12.25 17.04
C PRO A 490 7.39 -12.89 18.43
N LEU A 491 7.69 -14.18 18.51
CA LEU A 491 7.69 -14.95 19.77
C LEU A 491 8.50 -14.30 20.90
N PRO A 492 9.70 -13.70 20.69
CA PRO A 492 10.41 -12.99 21.76
C PRO A 492 9.55 -11.93 22.44
N ARG A 493 8.80 -11.14 21.67
CA ARG A 493 7.99 -10.04 22.19
C ARG A 493 6.67 -10.54 22.78
N ALA A 494 6.07 -11.58 22.20
CA ALA A 494 4.93 -12.27 22.80
C ALA A 494 5.28 -12.79 24.21
N PHE A 495 6.41 -13.48 24.37
CA PHE A 495 6.86 -13.99 25.67
C PHE A 495 7.26 -12.87 26.65
N GLU A 496 7.81 -11.76 26.15
CA GLU A 496 8.05 -10.54 26.96
C GLU A 496 6.73 -10.03 27.57
N TRP A 497 5.65 -9.94 26.78
CA TRP A 497 4.34 -9.52 27.26
C TRP A 497 3.70 -10.54 28.21
N ILE A 498 3.75 -11.84 27.88
CA ILE A 498 3.23 -12.90 28.76
C ILE A 498 3.92 -12.81 30.13
N ARG A 499 5.25 -12.69 30.17
CA ARG A 499 5.99 -12.61 31.44
C ARG A 499 5.71 -11.33 32.22
N MET A 500 5.47 -10.21 31.53
CA MET A 500 5.11 -8.96 32.18
C MET A 500 3.71 -8.99 32.78
N LEU A 501 2.73 -9.54 32.05
CA LEU A 501 1.34 -9.60 32.48
C LEU A 501 1.08 -10.73 33.49
N PHE A 502 1.80 -11.85 33.34
CA PHE A 502 1.66 -13.05 34.16
C PHE A 502 3.03 -13.50 34.70
N PRO A 503 3.64 -12.72 35.61
CA PRO A 503 4.99 -13.00 36.12
C PRO A 503 5.09 -14.36 36.81
N ASP A 504 4.02 -14.80 37.48
CA ASP A 504 3.96 -16.05 38.25
C ASP A 504 3.59 -17.28 37.41
N ALA A 505 3.28 -17.11 36.11
CA ALA A 505 2.87 -18.23 35.26
C ALA A 505 4.03 -19.23 35.05
N GLY A 506 3.79 -20.50 35.36
CA GLY A 506 4.79 -21.58 35.23
C GLY A 506 4.45 -22.58 34.11
N ARG A 507 3.22 -22.57 33.59
CA ARG A 507 2.71 -23.56 32.65
C ARG A 507 2.02 -22.88 31.47
N LEU A 508 2.51 -23.11 30.26
CA LEU A 508 1.93 -22.58 29.03
C LEU A 508 1.22 -23.70 28.28
N GLY A 509 -0.08 -23.55 28.06
CA GLY A 509 -0.91 -24.48 27.29
C GLY A 509 -0.80 -24.22 25.78
N LEU A 510 -0.66 -25.26 24.97
CA LEU A 510 -0.60 -25.16 23.51
C LEU A 510 -1.46 -26.23 22.84
N LEU A 511 -2.19 -25.82 21.81
CA LEU A 511 -2.88 -26.71 20.87
C LEU A 511 -2.23 -26.59 19.49
N TYR A 512 -2.05 -27.71 18.81
CA TYR A 512 -1.60 -27.71 17.43
C TYR A 512 -1.99 -28.98 16.69
N ASN A 513 -2.05 -28.91 15.36
CA ASN A 513 -2.20 -30.06 14.50
C ASN A 513 -0.83 -30.54 14.01
N PRO A 514 -0.36 -31.74 14.42
CA PRO A 514 0.98 -32.23 14.06
C PRO A 514 1.12 -32.61 12.58
N VAL A 515 0.03 -32.61 11.81
CA VAL A 515 0.07 -32.91 10.36
C VAL A 515 0.67 -31.74 9.57
N TYR A 516 0.64 -30.53 10.09
CA TYR A 516 1.10 -29.34 9.36
C TYR A 516 2.54 -28.96 9.69
N ALA A 517 3.35 -28.75 8.63
CA ALA A 517 4.75 -28.36 8.76
C ALA A 517 4.92 -27.02 9.49
N ASN A 518 4.04 -26.03 9.23
CA ASN A 518 4.06 -24.76 9.94
C ASN A 518 3.80 -24.94 11.44
N SER A 519 2.82 -25.77 11.80
CA SER A 519 2.48 -26.02 13.20
C SER A 519 3.59 -26.72 13.97
N LEU A 520 4.31 -27.65 13.34
CA LEU A 520 5.48 -28.30 13.94
C LEU A 520 6.64 -27.30 14.15
N LEU A 521 6.94 -26.49 13.14
CA LEU A 521 7.99 -25.47 13.21
C LEU A 521 7.69 -24.43 14.30
N GLU A 522 6.46 -23.95 14.39
CA GLU A 522 6.04 -22.99 15.42
C GLU A 522 6.04 -23.61 16.81
N ARG A 523 5.54 -24.83 16.96
CA ARG A 523 5.60 -25.56 18.24
C ARG A 523 7.03 -25.72 18.74
N GLU A 524 7.98 -26.05 17.86
CA GLU A 524 9.40 -26.17 18.22
C GLU A 524 9.93 -24.84 18.77
N ARG A 525 9.72 -23.74 18.03
CA ARG A 525 10.12 -22.39 18.47
C ARG A 525 9.46 -21.99 19.79
N ILE A 526 8.15 -22.20 19.95
CA ILE A 526 7.44 -21.93 21.20
C ILE A 526 8.02 -22.74 22.36
N GLY A 527 8.41 -24.01 22.12
CA GLY A 527 9.06 -24.86 23.12
C GLY A 527 10.44 -24.34 23.56
N GLU A 528 11.23 -23.82 22.62
CA GLU A 528 12.52 -23.17 22.92
C GLU A 528 12.30 -21.93 23.81
N PHE A 529 11.34 -21.06 23.46
CA PHE A 529 11.02 -19.88 24.28
C PHE A 529 10.43 -20.26 25.65
N CYS A 530 9.60 -21.29 25.72
CA CYS A 530 9.14 -21.82 27.00
C CYS A 530 10.32 -22.22 27.89
N THR A 531 11.30 -22.93 27.34
CA THR A 531 12.51 -23.35 28.06
C THR A 531 13.34 -22.15 28.52
N GLN A 532 13.57 -21.17 27.64
CA GLN A 532 14.33 -19.97 27.94
C GLN A 532 13.69 -19.10 29.03
N HIS A 533 12.35 -19.05 29.06
CA HIS A 533 11.59 -18.24 30.00
C HIS A 533 11.03 -19.03 31.18
N GLY A 534 11.45 -20.28 31.40
CA GLY A 534 11.07 -21.08 32.57
C GLY A 534 9.61 -21.55 32.61
N PHE A 535 8.95 -21.67 31.46
CA PHE A 535 7.64 -22.29 31.34
C PHE A 535 7.75 -23.79 31.11
N THR A 536 6.85 -24.55 31.73
CA THR A 536 6.55 -25.92 31.31
C THR A 536 5.53 -25.88 30.18
N LEU A 537 5.90 -26.32 28.98
CA LEU A 537 4.97 -26.44 27.87
C LEU A 537 4.01 -27.62 28.10
N VAL A 538 2.71 -27.35 28.05
CA VAL A 538 1.63 -28.32 28.21
C VAL A 538 0.87 -28.40 26.88
N GLU A 539 1.20 -29.38 26.05
CA GLU A 539 0.68 -29.45 24.69
C GLU A 539 -0.38 -30.54 24.48
N ARG A 540 -1.29 -30.32 23.54
CA ARG A 540 -2.22 -31.34 23.02
C ARG A 540 -2.33 -31.26 21.51
N ASN A 541 -2.46 -32.45 20.90
CA ASN A 541 -2.70 -32.57 19.47
C ASN A 541 -4.18 -32.35 19.18
N LEU A 542 -4.47 -31.52 18.19
CA LEU A 542 -5.80 -31.30 17.64
C LEU A 542 -5.78 -31.68 16.16
N ASN A 543 -6.22 -32.90 15.83
CA ASN A 543 -6.15 -33.39 14.46
C ASN A 543 -7.34 -32.93 13.60
N ALA A 544 -8.49 -32.66 14.23
CA ALA A 544 -9.71 -32.20 13.57
C ALA A 544 -10.54 -31.28 14.48
N PRO A 545 -11.29 -30.30 13.93
CA PRO A 545 -12.12 -29.39 14.71
C PRO A 545 -13.19 -30.09 15.58
N SER A 546 -13.68 -31.25 15.14
CA SER A 546 -14.69 -32.03 15.87
C SER A 546 -14.22 -32.54 17.25
N GLU A 547 -12.91 -32.62 17.47
CA GLU A 547 -12.31 -33.12 18.71
C GLU A 547 -12.07 -32.01 19.76
N ILE A 548 -12.30 -30.73 19.40
CA ILE A 548 -11.84 -29.58 20.18
C ILE A 548 -12.29 -29.61 21.64
N ASN A 549 -13.54 -29.96 21.91
CA ASN A 549 -14.09 -29.96 23.27
C ASN A 549 -13.36 -30.96 24.19
N ALA A 550 -13.07 -32.17 23.68
CA ALA A 550 -12.36 -33.20 24.44
C ALA A 550 -10.88 -32.83 24.63
N VAL A 551 -10.25 -32.26 23.60
CA VAL A 551 -8.86 -31.81 23.63
C VAL A 551 -8.69 -30.64 24.62
N MET A 552 -9.58 -29.66 24.60
CA MET A 552 -9.59 -28.54 25.54
C MET A 552 -9.81 -29.01 26.98
N GLN A 553 -10.72 -29.95 27.21
CA GLN A 553 -10.92 -30.52 28.54
C GLN A 553 -9.63 -31.19 29.06
N SER A 554 -8.92 -31.92 28.20
CA SER A 554 -7.64 -32.55 28.51
C SER A 554 -6.50 -31.55 28.75
N LEU A 555 -6.49 -30.43 28.00
CA LEU A 555 -5.52 -29.34 28.18
C LEU A 555 -5.76 -28.65 29.53
N LEU A 556 -7.00 -28.27 29.82
CA LEU A 556 -7.37 -27.57 31.06
C LEU A 556 -7.17 -28.43 32.31
N GLN A 557 -7.37 -29.76 32.24
CA GLN A 557 -7.03 -30.69 33.33
C GLN A 557 -5.54 -30.69 33.69
N ALA A 558 -4.67 -30.31 32.75
CA ALA A 558 -3.26 -30.14 33.02
C ALA A 558 -2.90 -28.76 33.60
N ASN A 559 -3.92 -27.97 34.00
CA ASN A 559 -3.80 -26.69 34.70
C ASN A 559 -2.76 -25.75 34.06
N PRO A 560 -2.96 -25.29 32.81
CA PRO A 560 -2.14 -24.23 32.23
C PRO A 560 -2.46 -22.90 32.92
N ASP A 561 -1.44 -22.07 33.14
CA ASP A 561 -1.60 -20.72 33.69
C ASP A 561 -1.97 -19.71 32.60
N VAL A 562 -1.52 -19.96 31.37
CA VAL A 562 -1.85 -19.20 30.15
C VAL A 562 -1.96 -20.18 29.00
N VAL A 563 -2.92 -20.00 28.10
CA VAL A 563 -3.01 -20.73 26.83
C VAL A 563 -2.53 -19.84 25.69
N PHE A 564 -1.67 -20.38 24.85
CA PHE A 564 -1.18 -19.74 23.64
C PHE A 564 -1.93 -20.31 22.43
N GLY A 565 -2.78 -19.48 21.83
CA GLY A 565 -3.47 -19.74 20.57
C GLY A 565 -2.51 -19.52 19.42
N MET A 566 -2.13 -20.62 18.76
CA MET A 566 -1.24 -20.61 17.62
C MET A 566 -2.03 -20.50 16.31
N GLY A 567 -1.45 -19.87 15.29
CA GLY A 567 -1.98 -19.69 13.93
C GLY A 567 -2.17 -20.99 13.12
N ASP A 568 -2.36 -22.12 13.79
CA ASP A 568 -2.69 -23.40 13.19
C ASP A 568 -4.11 -23.38 12.63
N ASN A 569 -4.28 -23.75 11.35
CA ASN A 569 -5.58 -23.73 10.66
C ASN A 569 -6.71 -24.48 11.40
N THR A 570 -6.39 -25.58 12.10
CA THR A 570 -7.38 -26.35 12.89
C THR A 570 -7.73 -25.64 14.19
N VAL A 571 -6.75 -25.02 14.84
CA VAL A 571 -6.97 -24.21 16.05
C VAL A 571 -7.76 -22.96 15.73
N VAL A 572 -7.36 -22.24 14.67
CA VAL A 572 -8.00 -21.06 14.11
C VAL A 572 -9.49 -21.33 13.82
N SER A 573 -9.81 -22.39 13.08
CA SER A 573 -11.21 -22.77 12.78
C SER A 573 -12.01 -23.21 14.02
N SER A 574 -11.33 -23.64 15.08
CA SER A 574 -11.93 -24.05 16.35
C SER A 574 -11.86 -22.97 17.44
N PHE A 575 -11.36 -21.78 17.10
CA PHE A 575 -10.96 -20.77 18.09
C PHE A 575 -12.11 -20.32 19.00
N PRO A 576 -13.36 -20.11 18.51
CA PRO A 576 -14.48 -19.78 19.40
C PRO A 576 -14.70 -20.79 20.54
N ALA A 577 -14.48 -22.09 20.28
CA ALA A 577 -14.58 -23.12 21.31
C ALA A 577 -13.39 -23.10 22.28
N VAL A 578 -12.19 -22.75 21.81
CA VAL A 578 -11.00 -22.52 22.65
C VAL A 578 -11.26 -21.36 23.61
N VAL A 579 -11.77 -20.25 23.08
CA VAL A 579 -12.11 -19.06 23.88
C VAL A 579 -13.16 -19.42 24.94
N ASP A 580 -14.28 -20.05 24.56
CA ASP A 580 -15.34 -20.43 25.52
C ASP A 580 -14.81 -21.35 26.64
N ALA A 581 -13.97 -22.32 26.30
CA ALA A 581 -13.35 -23.21 27.28
C ALA A 581 -12.39 -22.46 28.23
N CYS A 582 -11.51 -21.61 27.70
CA CYS A 582 -10.60 -20.78 28.50
C CYS A 582 -11.37 -19.80 29.39
N MET A 583 -12.41 -19.15 28.86
CA MET A 583 -13.27 -18.21 29.60
C MET A 583 -13.98 -18.91 30.76
N LYS A 584 -14.56 -20.09 30.54
CA LYS A 584 -15.22 -20.87 31.62
C LYS A 584 -14.25 -21.31 32.70
N ALA A 585 -12.99 -21.58 32.33
CA ALA A 585 -11.94 -21.98 33.26
C ALA A 585 -11.24 -20.80 33.94
N GLY A 586 -11.48 -19.56 33.50
CA GLY A 586 -10.76 -18.38 33.99
C GLY A 586 -9.28 -18.35 33.60
N VAL A 587 -8.89 -19.03 32.51
CA VAL A 587 -7.51 -19.12 32.04
C VAL A 587 -7.26 -18.06 30.95
N PRO A 588 -6.25 -17.18 31.10
CA PRO A 588 -5.80 -16.26 30.07
C PRO A 588 -5.50 -16.95 28.73
N LEU A 589 -6.03 -16.39 27.64
CA LEU A 589 -5.74 -16.82 26.28
C LEU A 589 -5.02 -15.69 25.54
N VAL A 590 -3.86 -15.97 24.96
CA VAL A 590 -3.10 -15.05 24.09
C VAL A 590 -3.05 -15.64 22.69
N ALA A 591 -2.90 -14.82 21.65
CA ALA A 591 -2.83 -15.26 20.26
C ALA A 591 -1.51 -14.79 19.60
N ASP A 592 -1.11 -15.45 18.52
CA ASP A 592 -0.01 -15.02 17.64
C ASP A 592 -0.47 -14.37 16.32
N ASP A 593 -1.79 -14.38 16.07
CA ASP A 593 -2.44 -13.86 14.88
C ASP A 593 -3.57 -12.89 15.28
N ASP A 594 -3.62 -11.74 14.62
CA ASP A 594 -4.62 -10.70 14.88
C ASP A 594 -6.06 -11.10 14.49
N SER A 595 -6.24 -11.98 13.51
CA SER A 595 -7.56 -12.49 13.12
C SER A 595 -8.30 -13.27 14.22
N MET A 596 -7.59 -13.66 15.28
CA MET A 596 -8.17 -14.28 16.47
C MET A 596 -8.64 -13.26 17.53
N MET A 597 -8.27 -12.00 17.38
CA MET A 597 -8.61 -10.93 18.30
C MET A 597 -10.09 -10.54 18.20
N GLY A 598 -10.62 -9.88 19.23
CA GLY A 598 -12.05 -9.58 19.34
C GLY A 598 -12.94 -10.80 19.58
N SER A 599 -12.39 -12.03 19.67
CA SER A 599 -13.16 -13.22 20.06
C SER A 599 -13.00 -13.60 21.54
N GLY A 600 -12.10 -12.92 22.27
CA GLY A 600 -11.85 -13.12 23.70
C GLY A 600 -10.42 -13.56 24.06
N ALA A 601 -9.50 -13.60 23.10
CA ALA A 601 -8.07 -13.53 23.39
C ALA A 601 -7.70 -12.18 24.02
N LEU A 602 -6.70 -12.13 24.91
CA LEU A 602 -6.30 -10.91 25.60
C LEU A 602 -5.48 -9.98 24.71
N PHE A 603 -4.48 -10.53 24.04
CA PHE A 603 -3.66 -9.79 23.10
C PHE A 603 -3.10 -10.71 22.02
N SER A 604 -2.71 -10.09 20.93
CA SER A 604 -1.87 -10.66 19.88
C SER A 604 -0.67 -9.77 19.66
N ILE A 605 0.50 -10.38 19.47
CA ILE A 605 1.71 -9.71 18.99
C ILE A 605 2.18 -10.54 17.83
N GLY A 606 1.96 -10.03 16.62
CA GLY A 606 1.76 -10.96 15.54
C GLY A 606 1.94 -10.39 14.15
N GLY A 607 1.93 -11.32 13.20
CA GLY A 607 1.64 -10.96 11.83
C GLY A 607 0.20 -10.46 11.74
N SER A 608 0.03 -9.32 11.08
CA SER A 608 -1.29 -8.87 10.65
C SER A 608 -1.56 -9.49 9.28
N PRO A 609 -2.64 -10.26 9.11
CA PRO A 609 -2.94 -10.85 7.81
C PRO A 609 -3.11 -9.77 6.73
N LEU A 610 -3.62 -8.58 7.10
CA LEU A 610 -3.73 -7.43 6.20
C LEU A 610 -2.35 -6.91 5.76
N LEU A 611 -1.43 -6.69 6.70
CA LEU A 611 -0.07 -6.19 6.40
C LEU A 611 0.72 -7.23 5.58
N GLU A 612 0.57 -8.50 5.92
CA GLU A 612 1.15 -9.60 5.16
C GLU A 612 0.59 -9.65 3.73
N GLY A 613 -0.72 -9.49 3.60
CA GLY A 613 -1.37 -9.35 2.30
C GLY A 613 -0.81 -8.18 1.50
N ARG A 614 -0.58 -7.02 2.15
CA ARG A 614 0.03 -5.85 1.49
C ARG A 614 1.44 -6.16 1.00
N HIS A 615 2.27 -6.80 1.82
CA HIS A 615 3.63 -7.18 1.43
C HIS A 615 3.62 -8.19 0.28
N THR A 616 2.74 -9.20 0.35
CA THR A 616 2.53 -10.19 -0.71
C THR A 616 2.09 -9.52 -2.01
N GLY A 617 1.16 -8.56 -1.93
CA GLY A 617 0.68 -7.79 -3.09
C GLY A 617 1.75 -6.89 -3.72
N GLN A 618 2.67 -6.34 -2.92
CA GLN A 618 3.82 -5.59 -3.44
C GLN A 618 4.78 -6.50 -4.22
N ILE A 619 5.06 -7.70 -3.71
CA ILE A 619 5.86 -8.71 -4.43
C ILE A 619 5.13 -9.16 -5.69
N ALA A 620 3.81 -9.38 -5.63
CA ALA A 620 3.00 -9.76 -6.78
C ALA A 620 2.98 -8.67 -7.86
N ALA A 621 2.88 -7.39 -7.46
CA ALA A 621 2.96 -6.27 -8.37
C ALA A 621 4.30 -6.23 -9.11
N ARG A 622 5.42 -6.44 -8.40
CA ARG A 622 6.76 -6.53 -9.02
C ARG A 622 6.83 -7.61 -10.10
N VAL A 623 6.30 -8.81 -9.80
CA VAL A 623 6.23 -9.92 -10.75
C VAL A 623 5.32 -9.59 -11.94
N LEU A 624 4.14 -9.01 -11.71
CA LEU A 624 3.23 -8.58 -12.78
C LEU A 624 3.83 -7.49 -13.67
N LEU A 625 4.68 -6.62 -13.11
CA LEU A 625 5.46 -5.60 -13.82
C LEU A 625 6.71 -6.16 -14.53
N GLY A 626 6.86 -7.50 -14.54
CA GLY A 626 7.87 -8.23 -15.30
C GLY A 626 9.18 -8.45 -14.57
N GLU A 627 9.23 -8.25 -13.25
CA GLU A 627 10.37 -8.69 -12.44
C GLU A 627 10.39 -10.22 -12.34
N ASN A 628 11.57 -10.82 -12.46
CA ASN A 628 11.70 -12.27 -12.47
C ASN A 628 11.59 -12.80 -11.03
N PRO A 629 10.66 -13.73 -10.72
CA PRO A 629 10.55 -14.32 -9.38
C PRO A 629 11.86 -14.90 -8.86
N ALA A 630 12.70 -15.49 -9.72
CA ALA A 630 14.02 -16.03 -9.35
C ALA A 630 14.99 -14.99 -8.75
N THR A 631 14.74 -13.71 -9.00
CA THR A 631 15.57 -12.59 -8.51
C THR A 631 15.00 -11.94 -7.26
N ILE A 632 13.86 -12.41 -6.77
CA ILE A 632 13.19 -11.89 -5.59
C ILE A 632 13.31 -12.93 -4.46
N PRO A 633 14.21 -12.74 -3.48
CA PRO A 633 14.32 -13.64 -2.34
C PRO A 633 13.02 -13.69 -1.54
N PHE A 634 12.81 -14.80 -0.82
CA PHE A 634 11.76 -14.88 0.19
C PHE A 634 12.03 -13.82 1.26
N ALA A 635 11.00 -13.02 1.58
CA ALA A 635 11.14 -11.91 2.50
C ALA A 635 10.30 -12.18 3.77
N PRO A 636 10.89 -12.19 4.97
CA PRO A 636 10.10 -12.29 6.20
C PRO A 636 9.20 -11.05 6.33
N SER A 637 8.01 -11.23 6.88
CA SER A 637 7.10 -10.12 7.21
C SER A 637 7.80 -9.18 8.19
N VAL A 638 7.98 -7.91 7.78
CA VAL A 638 8.65 -6.89 8.58
C VAL A 638 7.68 -6.04 9.39
N GLU A 639 6.45 -5.91 8.91
CA GLU A 639 5.39 -5.16 9.58
C GLU A 639 4.64 -6.07 10.56
N LYS A 640 4.55 -5.62 11.81
CA LYS A 640 3.94 -6.36 12.91
C LYS A 640 2.91 -5.47 13.57
N GLU A 641 1.86 -6.10 14.06
CA GLU A 641 0.76 -5.42 14.70
C GLU A 641 0.59 -5.97 16.12
N THR A 642 0.34 -5.05 17.04
CA THR A 642 0.04 -5.38 18.43
C THR A 642 -1.40 -5.05 18.72
N SER A 643 -2.15 -6.03 19.18
CA SER A 643 -3.59 -5.91 19.37
C SER A 643 -3.99 -6.33 20.77
N VAL A 644 -4.96 -5.64 21.36
CA VAL A 644 -5.46 -5.94 22.70
C VAL A 644 -6.98 -5.97 22.73
N ASP A 645 -7.55 -6.82 23.58
CA ASP A 645 -8.99 -6.85 23.84
C ASP A 645 -9.30 -6.32 25.24
N MET A 646 -9.98 -5.18 25.27
CA MET A 646 -10.31 -4.47 26.50
C MET A 646 -11.40 -5.21 27.31
N ALA A 647 -12.34 -5.88 26.63
CA ALA A 647 -13.36 -6.67 27.29
C ALA A 647 -12.80 -7.97 27.87
N ALA A 648 -11.90 -8.64 27.16
CA ALA A 648 -11.24 -9.85 27.65
C ALA A 648 -10.44 -9.57 28.94
N ALA A 649 -9.68 -8.47 28.98
CA ALA A 649 -8.94 -8.05 30.17
C ALA A 649 -9.88 -7.78 31.36
N ARG A 650 -10.97 -7.03 31.14
CA ARG A 650 -11.97 -6.74 32.19
C ARG A 650 -12.58 -8.01 32.76
N ARG A 651 -12.86 -9.03 31.94
CA ARG A 651 -13.47 -10.30 32.37
C ARG A 651 -12.58 -11.09 33.34
N ILE A 652 -11.26 -11.05 33.15
CA ILE A 652 -10.31 -11.72 34.04
C ILE A 652 -9.83 -10.82 35.20
N GLY A 653 -10.41 -9.61 35.34
CA GLY A 653 -10.02 -8.65 36.37
C GLY A 653 -8.66 -8.00 36.15
N MET A 654 -8.14 -8.03 34.92
CA MET A 654 -6.86 -7.43 34.54
C MET A 654 -7.04 -5.99 34.10
N THR A 655 -6.11 -5.12 34.50
CA THR A 655 -5.99 -3.75 33.97
C THR A 655 -4.75 -3.66 33.10
N TRP A 656 -4.88 -3.08 31.91
CA TRP A 656 -3.76 -2.93 30.99
C TRP A 656 -2.72 -1.92 31.52
N PRO A 657 -1.42 -2.28 31.52
CA PRO A 657 -0.36 -1.31 31.75
C PRO A 657 -0.33 -0.25 30.65
N VAL A 658 -0.19 1.03 31.03
CA VAL A 658 -0.12 2.16 30.08
C VAL A 658 1.00 1.98 29.06
N GLU A 659 2.14 1.42 29.48
CA GLU A 659 3.27 1.13 28.59
C GLU A 659 2.92 0.16 27.46
N ARG A 660 2.00 -0.79 27.70
CA ARG A 660 1.54 -1.70 26.64
C ARG A 660 0.54 -1.04 25.71
N LEU A 661 -0.40 -0.26 26.24
CA LEU A 661 -1.36 0.48 25.42
C LEU A 661 -0.69 1.52 24.50
N LYS A 662 0.48 2.05 24.90
CA LYS A 662 1.30 2.92 24.03
C LYS A 662 1.86 2.18 22.81
N GLU A 663 2.19 0.91 22.98
CA GLU A 663 2.77 0.02 21.97
C GLU A 663 1.69 -0.70 21.14
N THR A 664 0.42 -0.60 21.55
CA THR A 664 -0.72 -1.20 20.86
C THR A 664 -1.11 -0.40 19.62
N ASP A 665 -1.39 -1.11 18.54
CA ASP A 665 -1.83 -0.58 17.25
C ASP A 665 -3.36 -0.73 17.11
N VAL A 666 -3.91 -1.89 17.47
CA VAL A 666 -5.34 -2.22 17.32
C VAL A 666 -5.99 -2.50 18.67
N PHE A 667 -7.18 -1.94 18.87
CA PHE A 667 -7.95 -2.09 20.09
C PHE A 667 -9.30 -2.74 19.80
N HIS A 668 -9.55 -3.89 20.40
CA HIS A 668 -10.84 -4.56 20.34
C HIS A 668 -11.67 -4.25 21.58
N HIS A 669 -12.98 -4.08 21.35
CA HIS A 669 -13.97 -3.87 22.40
C HIS A 669 -13.64 -2.70 23.35
N LEU A 670 -13.03 -1.64 22.84
CA LEU A 670 -12.58 -0.51 23.63
C LEU A 670 -13.74 0.23 24.35
N GLN A 671 -14.96 0.17 23.79
CA GLN A 671 -16.22 0.59 24.40
C GLN A 671 -16.52 -0.10 25.74
N ALA A 672 -15.97 -1.29 25.99
CA ALA A 672 -16.11 -1.99 27.27
C ALA A 672 -15.46 -1.22 28.44
N ARG A 673 -14.65 -0.21 28.18
CA ARG A 673 -14.14 0.72 29.20
C ARG A 673 -15.18 1.76 29.63
N PHE A 674 -16.12 2.10 28.75
CA PHE A 674 -17.11 3.17 28.93
C PHE A 674 -18.54 2.65 29.11
N ASP A 675 -18.79 1.35 28.86
CA ASP A 675 -20.13 0.74 28.87
C ASP A 675 -21.11 1.42 27.87
N ARG A 676 -20.56 2.07 26.84
CA ARG A 676 -21.27 2.73 25.72
C ARG A 676 -20.29 2.97 24.55
N PRO A 677 -20.78 3.25 23.32
CA PRO A 677 -19.94 3.79 22.27
C PRO A 677 -19.20 5.05 22.75
N LEU A 678 -17.95 5.21 22.29
CA LEU A 678 -17.11 6.35 22.64
C LEU A 678 -17.56 7.58 21.86
N ARG A 679 -17.35 8.76 22.42
CA ARG A 679 -17.81 10.03 21.87
C ARG A 679 -16.61 10.89 21.52
N ILE A 680 -16.48 11.21 20.24
CA ILE A 680 -15.41 12.04 19.70
C ILE A 680 -16.02 13.34 19.19
N ALA A 681 -15.50 14.47 19.65
CA ALA A 681 -15.86 15.77 19.09
C ALA A 681 -14.72 16.27 18.18
N MET A 682 -15.01 16.45 16.89
CA MET A 682 -14.07 17.02 15.93
C MET A 682 -14.37 18.51 15.74
N VAL A 683 -13.41 19.40 16.01
CA VAL A 683 -13.59 20.85 15.93
C VAL A 683 -12.67 21.42 14.87
N ASN A 684 -13.26 22.08 13.88
CA ASN A 684 -12.58 22.65 12.73
C ASN A 684 -12.89 24.15 12.57
N LEU A 685 -11.97 24.93 11.98
CA LEU A 685 -12.15 26.35 11.71
C LEU A 685 -12.97 26.60 10.44
N VAL A 686 -12.63 25.95 9.33
CA VAL A 686 -13.21 26.21 8.00
C VAL A 686 -13.37 24.91 7.23
N GLN A 687 -14.29 24.85 6.26
CA GLN A 687 -14.43 23.70 5.37
C GLN A 687 -13.64 23.92 4.08
N ASN A 688 -12.73 23.00 3.78
CA ASN A 688 -12.03 22.91 2.49
C ASN A 688 -11.55 21.47 2.26
N ARG A 689 -11.18 21.16 1.01
CA ARG A 689 -10.75 19.82 0.60
C ARG A 689 -9.61 19.23 1.45
N LEU A 690 -8.63 20.04 1.83
CA LEU A 690 -7.47 19.56 2.59
C LEU A 690 -7.88 19.11 4.00
N LEU A 691 -8.74 19.89 4.66
CA LEU A 691 -9.26 19.57 5.98
C LEU A 691 -10.24 18.39 5.95
N GLU A 692 -10.98 18.22 4.85
CA GLU A 692 -11.80 17.03 4.60
C GLU A 692 -10.94 15.77 4.44
N LEU A 693 -9.80 15.85 3.74
CA LEU A 693 -8.84 14.76 3.65
C LEU A 693 -8.26 14.40 5.03
N GLY A 694 -7.90 15.41 5.84
CA GLY A 694 -7.41 15.16 7.20
C GLY A 694 -8.49 14.60 8.14
N GLU A 695 -9.74 15.05 8.04
CA GLU A 695 -10.87 14.44 8.77
C GLU A 695 -11.10 12.99 8.35
N ALA A 696 -11.11 12.70 7.05
CA ALA A 696 -11.18 11.34 6.52
C ALA A 696 -10.01 10.48 7.00
N GLY A 697 -8.81 11.07 7.05
CA GLY A 697 -7.60 10.49 7.63
C GLY A 697 -7.80 10.11 9.09
N VAL A 698 -8.32 11.00 9.94
CA VAL A 698 -8.60 10.69 11.36
C VAL A 698 -9.56 9.51 11.48
N ARG A 699 -10.67 9.51 10.72
CA ARG A 699 -11.63 8.41 10.70
C ARG A 699 -10.98 7.10 10.24
N ARG A 700 -10.09 7.17 9.26
CA ARG A 700 -9.31 6.02 8.80
C ARG A 700 -8.33 5.53 9.85
N GLY A 701 -7.62 6.42 10.54
CA GLY A 701 -6.71 6.06 11.64
C GLY A 701 -7.43 5.40 12.82
N LEU A 702 -8.66 5.83 13.12
CA LEU A 702 -9.52 5.17 14.11
C LEU A 702 -9.92 3.75 13.65
N ARG A 703 -10.35 3.60 12.39
CA ARG A 703 -10.69 2.29 11.82
C ARG A 703 -9.50 1.34 11.79
N ASP A 704 -8.34 1.83 11.36
CA ASP A 704 -7.07 1.08 11.39
C ASP A 704 -6.74 0.62 12.81
N ALA A 705 -7.09 1.41 13.83
CA ALA A 705 -6.91 1.05 15.23
C ALA A 705 -8.04 0.16 15.80
N GLY A 706 -8.91 -0.40 14.96
CA GLY A 706 -10.00 -1.30 15.35
C GLY A 706 -11.28 -0.61 15.81
N LEU A 707 -11.42 0.71 15.62
CA LEU A 707 -12.58 1.48 16.07
C LEU A 707 -13.49 1.87 14.90
N ILE A 708 -14.69 1.29 14.85
CA ILE A 708 -15.66 1.50 13.77
C ILE A 708 -16.68 2.56 14.19
N GLU A 709 -16.92 3.55 13.33
CA GLU A 709 -17.93 4.58 13.56
C GLU A 709 -19.35 4.01 13.43
N GLY A 710 -20.24 4.41 14.35
CA GLY A 710 -21.60 3.85 14.47
C GLY A 710 -21.67 2.65 15.43
N THR A 711 -20.59 1.88 15.53
CA THR A 711 -20.50 0.68 16.37
C THR A 711 -19.70 0.94 17.64
N ASP A 712 -18.42 1.30 17.51
CA ASP A 712 -17.52 1.55 18.65
C ASP A 712 -17.46 3.04 19.00
N VAL A 713 -17.51 3.91 18.00
CA VAL A 713 -17.38 5.37 18.20
C VAL A 713 -18.53 6.15 17.56
N THR A 714 -18.86 7.28 18.16
CA THR A 714 -19.77 8.30 17.64
C THR A 714 -18.97 9.58 17.46
N ILE A 715 -18.98 10.12 16.25
CA ILE A 715 -18.17 11.30 15.91
C ILE A 715 -19.11 12.46 15.58
N GLN A 716 -18.93 13.57 16.28
CA GLN A 716 -19.65 14.81 16.00
C GLN A 716 -18.67 15.88 15.53
N THR A 717 -18.87 16.39 14.32
CA THR A 717 -18.05 17.46 13.75
C THR A 717 -18.68 18.84 14.00
N TYR A 718 -17.86 19.83 14.31
CA TYR A 718 -18.18 21.22 14.54
C TYR A 718 -17.30 22.11 13.66
N ASN A 719 -17.90 23.09 12.97
CA ASN A 719 -17.18 23.99 12.06
C ASN A 719 -17.46 25.45 12.41
N ALA A 720 -16.40 26.26 12.53
CA ALA A 720 -16.49 27.68 12.88
C ALA A 720 -16.70 28.63 11.69
N GLN A 721 -16.90 28.10 10.48
CA GLN A 721 -17.18 28.85 9.25
C GLN A 721 -16.16 29.97 8.95
N GLY A 722 -14.90 29.75 9.31
CA GLY A 722 -13.79 30.69 9.17
C GLY A 722 -13.69 31.74 10.28
N GLU A 723 -14.62 31.77 11.24
CA GLU A 723 -14.65 32.77 12.30
C GLU A 723 -13.99 32.24 13.60
N ILE A 724 -12.72 32.61 13.82
CA ILE A 724 -11.97 32.23 15.04
C ILE A 724 -12.72 32.61 16.33
N ALA A 725 -13.47 33.71 16.31
CA ALA A 725 -14.27 34.18 17.45
C ALA A 725 -15.40 33.21 17.86
N GLN A 726 -15.84 32.32 16.97
CA GLN A 726 -16.87 31.32 17.25
C GLN A 726 -16.32 30.05 17.92
N LEU A 727 -15.02 29.77 17.82
CA LEU A 727 -14.40 28.55 18.36
C LEU A 727 -14.71 28.32 19.85
N PRO A 728 -14.66 29.32 20.76
CA PRO A 728 -15.01 29.11 22.16
C PRO A 728 -16.45 28.60 22.37
N ALA A 729 -17.42 29.14 21.62
CA ALA A 729 -18.83 28.74 21.72
C ALA A 729 -19.06 27.33 21.15
N LEU A 730 -18.36 26.97 20.07
CA LEU A 730 -18.41 25.62 19.52
C LEU A 730 -17.77 24.59 20.45
N LEU A 731 -16.66 24.94 21.11
CA LEU A 731 -16.07 24.09 22.14
C LEU A 731 -17.05 23.89 23.31
N ASP A 732 -17.77 24.93 23.75
CA ASP A 732 -18.81 24.77 24.77
C ASP A 732 -19.94 23.85 24.31
N ALA A 733 -20.39 23.97 23.06
CA ALA A 733 -21.38 23.07 22.48
C ALA A 733 -20.88 21.62 22.39
N ALA A 734 -19.60 21.42 22.05
CA ALA A 734 -18.96 20.11 22.06
C ALA A 734 -18.93 19.53 23.47
N LEU A 735 -18.55 20.31 24.48
CA LEU A 735 -18.53 19.90 25.89
C LEU A 735 -19.92 19.48 26.41
N GLN A 736 -21.00 20.13 25.96
CA GLN A 736 -22.37 19.75 26.33
C GLN A 736 -22.77 18.35 25.85
N ARG A 737 -22.05 17.78 24.87
CA ARG A 737 -22.26 16.40 24.40
C ARG A 737 -21.42 15.36 25.15
N ASP A 738 -20.69 15.78 26.18
CA ASP A 738 -19.88 14.91 27.05
C ASP A 738 -18.92 14.01 26.24
N PRO A 739 -17.98 14.61 25.47
CA PRO A 739 -17.05 13.87 24.64
C PRO A 739 -15.94 13.21 25.49
N ASP A 740 -15.52 12.00 25.09
CA ASP A 740 -14.39 11.30 25.72
C ASP A 740 -13.03 11.85 25.25
N VAL A 741 -13.01 12.47 24.06
CA VAL A 741 -11.85 13.13 23.46
C VAL A 741 -12.29 14.21 22.49
N ILE A 742 -11.52 15.30 22.43
CA ILE A 742 -11.70 16.37 21.46
C ILE A 742 -10.55 16.31 20.45
N VAL A 743 -10.90 16.25 19.17
CA VAL A 743 -9.94 16.33 18.07
C VAL A 743 -10.03 17.71 17.46
N THR A 744 -8.94 18.46 17.43
CA THR A 744 -8.91 19.77 16.78
C THR A 744 -8.22 19.69 15.43
N LEU A 745 -8.90 20.14 14.38
CA LEU A 745 -8.39 20.20 13.01
C LEU A 745 -8.16 21.68 12.73
N THR A 746 -6.90 22.12 12.73
CA THR A 746 -6.38 23.51 12.62
C THR A 746 -5.73 24.07 13.90
N THR A 747 -4.68 24.86 13.70
CA THR A 747 -3.96 25.60 14.75
C THR A 747 -4.87 26.50 15.60
N PRO A 748 -5.80 27.30 15.05
CA PRO A 748 -6.67 28.14 15.89
C PRO A 748 -7.63 27.32 16.76
N ALA A 749 -8.15 26.20 16.26
CA ALA A 749 -8.98 25.28 17.05
C ALA A 749 -8.17 24.65 18.20
N MET A 750 -6.93 24.22 17.94
CA MET A 750 -6.01 23.73 18.97
C MET A 750 -5.75 24.79 20.05
N ILE A 751 -5.42 26.03 19.67
CA ILE A 751 -5.16 27.13 20.63
C ILE A 751 -6.40 27.40 21.49
N ALA A 752 -7.58 27.45 20.86
CA ALA A 752 -8.84 27.70 21.56
C ALA A 752 -9.15 26.57 22.56
N ALA A 753 -8.96 25.32 22.17
CA ALA A 753 -9.17 24.16 23.03
C ALA A 753 -8.17 24.13 24.19
N ALA A 754 -6.87 24.27 23.92
CA ALA A 754 -5.81 24.23 24.93
C ALA A 754 -5.94 25.31 26.01
N ARG A 755 -6.50 26.48 25.67
CA ARG A 755 -6.72 27.57 26.63
C ARG A 755 -7.98 27.39 27.48
N ARG A 756 -8.95 26.63 26.99
CA ARG A 756 -10.30 26.54 27.58
C ARG A 756 -10.55 25.24 28.32
N ILE A 757 -9.90 24.16 27.92
CA ILE A 757 -10.23 22.80 28.35
C ILE A 757 -9.02 22.18 29.05
N THR A 758 -9.17 21.87 30.34
CA THR A 758 -8.11 21.32 31.19
C THR A 758 -8.29 19.84 31.51
N ASP A 759 -9.52 19.33 31.39
CA ASP A 759 -9.90 18.05 32.02
C ASP A 759 -10.29 16.97 31.00
N ILE A 760 -10.60 17.36 29.76
CA ILE A 760 -10.90 16.42 28.66
C ILE A 760 -9.66 16.29 27.78
N PRO A 761 -9.27 15.06 27.36
CA PRO A 761 -8.18 14.85 26.41
C PRO A 761 -8.40 15.59 25.09
N ILE A 762 -7.34 16.24 24.60
CA ILE A 762 -7.28 16.92 23.31
C ILE A 762 -6.20 16.24 22.46
N VAL A 763 -6.57 15.84 21.24
CA VAL A 763 -5.64 15.40 20.20
C VAL A 763 -5.71 16.38 19.03
N TYR A 764 -4.66 17.14 18.80
CA TYR A 764 -4.62 18.07 17.66
C TYR A 764 -4.06 17.41 16.40
N THR A 765 -4.53 17.86 15.24
CA THR A 765 -4.02 17.51 13.92
C THR A 765 -4.18 18.71 12.99
N ILE A 766 -3.46 18.69 11.88
CA ILE A 766 -3.44 19.78 10.91
C ILE A 766 -3.11 21.12 11.60
N ALA A 767 -2.12 21.10 12.48
CA ALA A 767 -1.74 22.21 13.33
C ALA A 767 -0.23 22.40 13.32
N SER A 768 0.22 23.63 13.59
CA SER A 768 1.65 23.92 13.73
C SER A 768 2.14 23.69 15.14
N ASP A 769 3.46 23.52 15.29
CA ASP A 769 4.10 23.18 16.56
C ASP A 769 3.63 24.09 17.72
N PRO A 770 2.93 23.54 18.74
CA PRO A 770 2.41 24.33 19.84
C PRO A 770 3.52 24.95 20.71
N VAL A 771 4.73 24.37 20.73
CA VAL A 771 5.89 24.94 21.43
C VAL A 771 6.41 26.16 20.68
N ALA A 772 6.59 26.05 19.36
CA ALA A 772 6.99 27.17 18.51
C ALA A 772 5.97 28.33 18.56
N LEU A 773 4.69 28.01 18.72
CA LEU A 773 3.61 28.99 18.87
C LEU A 773 3.51 29.59 20.29
N GLY A 774 4.31 29.12 21.25
CA GLY A 774 4.30 29.62 22.63
C GLY A 774 3.01 29.27 23.38
N ILE A 775 2.30 28.21 22.99
CA ILE A 775 1.11 27.73 23.70
C ILE A 775 1.52 27.16 25.07
N PHE A 776 2.68 26.51 25.13
CA PHE A 776 3.36 26.09 26.35
C PHE A 776 4.88 26.01 26.13
N GLU A 777 5.66 26.09 27.21
CA GLU A 777 7.11 25.87 27.15
C GLU A 777 7.45 24.38 27.06
N ALA A 778 8.60 24.05 26.47
CA ALA A 778 9.10 22.67 26.45
C ALA A 778 9.21 22.11 27.88
N GLY A 779 8.53 20.99 28.14
CA GLY A 779 8.43 20.38 29.48
C GLY A 779 7.28 20.89 30.36
N SER A 780 6.57 21.93 29.94
CA SER A 780 5.41 22.52 30.63
C SER A 780 4.08 22.26 29.89
N ARG A 781 4.04 21.19 29.09
CA ARG A 781 2.87 20.79 28.30
C ARG A 781 1.65 20.48 29.20
N PRO A 782 0.43 20.95 28.85
CA PRO A 782 -0.79 20.54 29.53
C PRO A 782 -0.97 19.02 29.53
N SER A 783 -1.39 18.44 30.67
CA SER A 783 -1.45 16.98 30.82
C SER A 783 -2.48 16.30 29.90
N ASN A 784 -3.47 17.06 29.44
CA ASN A 784 -4.55 16.61 28.56
C ASN A 784 -4.29 16.85 27.07
N LEU A 785 -3.12 17.36 26.66
CA LEU A 785 -2.87 17.77 25.28
C LEU A 785 -1.78 16.91 24.61
N THR A 786 -2.09 16.36 23.44
CA THR A 786 -1.13 15.71 22.54
C THR A 786 -1.59 15.88 21.08
N GLY A 787 -0.82 15.45 20.10
CA GLY A 787 -1.23 15.53 18.69
C GLY A 787 -0.10 15.46 17.69
N VAL A 788 -0.44 15.71 16.43
CA VAL A 788 0.49 15.70 15.29
C VAL A 788 0.57 17.11 14.72
N HIS A 789 1.78 17.63 14.54
CA HIS A 789 2.02 18.94 13.95
C HIS A 789 2.90 18.89 12.69
N ASP A 790 2.82 19.93 11.86
CA ASP A 790 3.72 20.11 10.73
C ASP A 790 5.01 20.84 11.13
N ASP A 791 5.96 20.80 10.20
CA ASP A 791 7.03 21.79 10.07
C ASP A 791 7.19 22.15 8.57
N PRO A 792 6.48 23.16 8.06
CA PRO A 792 6.39 23.44 6.63
C PRO A 792 7.78 23.55 5.97
N PRO A 793 8.07 22.81 4.88
CA PRO A 793 9.41 22.72 4.30
C PRO A 793 9.74 23.93 3.40
N LEU A 794 9.67 25.14 3.96
CA LEU A 794 9.78 26.41 3.22
C LEU A 794 11.17 26.66 2.63
N ASP A 795 12.22 26.11 3.24
CA ASP A 795 13.57 26.12 2.65
C ASP A 795 13.60 25.32 1.34
N ARG A 796 13.06 24.09 1.35
CA ARG A 796 12.95 23.24 0.14
C ARG A 796 12.03 23.85 -0.92
N LEU A 797 10.96 24.53 -0.50
CA LEU A 797 10.06 25.22 -1.41
C LEU A 797 10.75 26.43 -2.08
N LEU A 798 11.59 27.15 -1.34
CA LEU A 798 12.42 28.23 -1.88
C LEU A 798 13.49 27.68 -2.83
N GLU A 799 14.17 26.59 -2.45
CA GLU A 799 15.13 25.91 -3.32
C GLU A 799 14.48 25.42 -4.62
N MET A 800 13.25 24.88 -4.55
CA MET A 800 12.48 24.49 -5.72
C MET A 800 12.19 25.70 -6.63
N ALA A 801 11.81 26.85 -6.06
CA ALA A 801 11.59 28.07 -6.82
C ALA A 801 12.88 28.60 -7.47
N MET A 802 14.01 28.55 -6.75
CA MET A 802 15.33 28.94 -7.27
C MET A 802 15.85 27.96 -8.34
N GLY A 803 15.58 26.66 -8.19
CA GLY A 803 15.89 25.65 -9.21
C GLY A 803 15.07 25.84 -10.49
N HIS A 804 13.82 26.28 -10.34
CA HIS A 804 12.97 26.64 -11.49
C HIS A 804 13.41 27.93 -12.18
N ASP A 805 13.88 28.93 -11.41
CA ASP A 805 14.42 30.18 -11.94
C ASP A 805 15.78 30.55 -11.30
N PRO A 806 16.91 30.18 -11.92
CA PRO A 806 18.24 30.46 -11.38
C PRO A 806 18.56 31.95 -11.21
N ASP A 807 17.83 32.84 -11.90
CA ASP A 807 17.99 34.30 -11.82
C ASP A 807 17.04 34.96 -10.80
N LEU A 808 16.32 34.17 -10.00
CA LEU A 808 15.35 34.65 -9.01
C LEU A 808 16.05 35.55 -7.96
N LYS A 809 15.55 36.79 -7.79
CA LYS A 809 16.09 37.77 -6.82
C LYS A 809 15.12 38.17 -5.72
N ALA A 810 13.82 38.00 -5.98
CA ALA A 810 12.76 38.37 -5.06
C ALA A 810 11.58 37.42 -5.20
N ILE A 811 10.90 37.16 -4.08
CA ILE A 811 9.66 36.36 -4.03
C ILE A 811 8.59 37.09 -3.24
N GLY A 812 7.34 36.71 -3.43
CA GLY A 812 6.20 37.24 -2.69
C GLY A 812 5.51 36.17 -1.84
N MET A 813 5.03 36.53 -0.66
CA MET A 813 4.13 35.70 0.14
C MET A 813 2.93 36.54 0.59
N VAL A 814 1.74 36.01 0.37
CA VAL A 814 0.49 36.53 0.93
C VAL A 814 0.08 35.66 2.11
N PHE A 815 -0.34 36.27 3.22
CA PHE A 815 -0.73 35.57 4.43
C PHE A 815 -1.70 36.39 5.28
N ASP A 816 -2.45 35.73 6.15
CA ASP A 816 -3.33 36.32 7.14
C ASP A 816 -2.57 36.54 8.45
N PRO A 817 -2.32 37.80 8.86
CA PRO A 817 -1.62 38.08 10.13
C PRO A 817 -2.42 37.68 11.37
N ALA A 818 -3.72 37.37 11.23
CA ALA A 818 -4.54 36.86 12.33
C ALA A 818 -4.32 35.35 12.60
N GLN A 819 -3.64 34.62 11.70
CA GLN A 819 -3.38 33.19 11.84
C GLN A 819 -1.95 32.92 12.32
N PRO A 820 -1.76 32.39 13.55
CA PRO A 820 -0.42 32.17 14.11
C PRO A 820 0.48 31.24 13.28
N ASN A 821 -0.09 30.21 12.66
CA ASN A 821 0.62 29.31 11.73
C ASN A 821 1.19 30.07 10.53
N ALA A 822 0.41 30.97 9.93
CA ALA A 822 0.82 31.75 8.78
C ALA A 822 1.96 32.72 9.13
N VAL A 823 1.89 33.33 10.32
CA VAL A 823 2.96 34.19 10.86
C VAL A 823 4.26 33.39 11.06
N LEU A 824 4.18 32.19 11.62
CA LEU A 824 5.33 31.29 11.80
C LEU A 824 5.97 30.91 10.44
N SER A 825 5.15 30.55 9.45
CA SER A 825 5.61 30.25 8.09
C SER A 825 6.34 31.44 7.44
N VAL A 826 5.79 32.65 7.56
CA VAL A 826 6.46 33.86 7.03
C VAL A 826 7.80 34.10 7.72
N GLU A 827 7.89 33.91 9.04
CA GLU A 827 9.17 34.04 9.76
C GLU A 827 10.21 33.02 9.29
N LYS A 828 9.81 31.77 9.08
CA LYS A 828 10.68 30.71 8.55
C LYS A 828 11.15 31.05 7.14
N LEU A 829 10.23 31.44 6.26
CA LEU A 829 10.57 31.86 4.89
C LEU A 829 11.49 33.10 4.89
N ARG A 830 11.30 34.05 5.81
CA ARG A 830 12.17 35.22 5.95
C ARG A 830 13.61 34.82 6.30
N ARG A 831 13.79 33.81 7.16
CA ARG A 831 15.12 33.26 7.49
C ARG A 831 15.73 32.56 6.27
N ALA A 832 14.95 31.73 5.57
CA ALA A 832 15.36 31.06 4.33
C ALA A 832 15.85 32.07 3.27
N CYS A 833 15.05 33.08 2.99
CA CYS A 833 15.38 34.15 2.05
C CYS A 833 16.66 34.90 2.43
N LYS A 834 16.88 35.17 3.73
CA LYS A 834 18.10 35.82 4.20
C LYS A 834 19.34 34.97 3.93
N THR A 835 19.26 33.65 4.13
CA THR A 835 20.34 32.71 3.86
C THR A 835 20.69 32.66 2.37
N HIS A 836 19.67 32.63 1.50
CA HIS A 836 19.85 32.56 0.03
C HIS A 836 19.97 33.93 -0.66
N GLN A 837 20.03 35.03 0.10
CA GLN A 837 20.09 36.42 -0.41
C GLN A 837 18.93 36.79 -1.37
N ILE A 838 17.76 36.21 -1.15
CA ILE A 838 16.52 36.52 -1.87
C ILE A 838 15.72 37.58 -1.10
N THR A 839 15.13 38.54 -1.81
CA THR A 839 14.24 39.54 -1.19
C THR A 839 12.84 38.97 -0.99
N LEU A 840 12.33 38.93 0.23
CA LEU A 840 10.93 38.54 0.51
C LEU A 840 10.03 39.78 0.52
N HIS A 841 8.99 39.78 -0.32
CA HIS A 841 7.89 40.73 -0.27
C HIS A 841 6.70 40.11 0.44
N GLU A 842 6.23 40.78 1.49
CA GLU A 842 5.12 40.34 2.33
C GLU A 842 3.88 41.18 2.03
N ALA A 843 2.71 40.54 1.92
CA ALA A 843 1.41 41.20 1.80
C ALA A 843 0.37 40.51 2.71
N ASN A 844 -0.40 41.32 3.42
CA ASN A 844 -1.42 40.83 4.34
C ASN A 844 -2.76 40.70 3.61
N ALA A 845 -3.50 39.62 3.88
CA ALA A 845 -4.88 39.46 3.47
C ALA A 845 -5.63 38.64 4.52
N SER A 846 -6.64 39.25 5.16
CA SER A 846 -7.45 38.57 6.19
C SER A 846 -8.82 38.12 5.66
N SER A 847 -9.05 38.26 4.35
CA SER A 847 -10.29 37.85 3.68
C SER A 847 -10.04 37.47 2.22
N LEU A 848 -10.95 36.66 1.65
CA LEU A 848 -10.87 36.25 0.24
C LEU A 848 -10.87 37.44 -0.74
N THR A 849 -11.55 38.53 -0.39
CA THR A 849 -11.64 39.75 -1.21
C THR A 849 -10.35 40.55 -1.26
N GLU A 850 -9.48 40.39 -0.26
CA GLU A 850 -8.19 41.10 -0.17
C GLU A 850 -7.05 40.40 -0.91
N LEU A 851 -7.20 39.11 -1.24
CA LEU A 851 -6.15 38.30 -1.86
C LEU A 851 -5.68 38.83 -3.21
N ALA A 852 -6.60 39.21 -4.12
CA ALA A 852 -6.22 39.75 -5.42
C ALA A 852 -5.43 41.08 -5.30
N PRO A 853 -5.90 42.09 -4.54
CA PRO A 853 -5.12 43.30 -4.26
C PRO A 853 -3.74 43.01 -3.62
N ALA A 854 -3.67 42.06 -2.67
CA ALA A 854 -2.43 41.69 -2.00
C ALA A 854 -1.41 41.08 -2.99
N VAL A 855 -1.83 40.13 -3.81
CA VAL A 855 -0.99 39.53 -4.85
C VAL A 855 -0.54 40.56 -5.89
N GLN A 856 -1.43 41.49 -6.28
CA GLN A 856 -1.09 42.57 -7.20
C GLN A 856 0.01 43.49 -6.63
N ALA A 857 -0.03 43.78 -5.32
CA ALA A 857 0.99 44.56 -4.65
C ALA A 857 2.35 43.83 -4.62
N LEU A 858 2.36 42.50 -4.44
CA LEU A 858 3.59 41.70 -4.51
C LEU A 858 4.21 41.74 -5.92
N ILE A 859 3.40 41.63 -6.96
CA ILE A 859 3.82 41.74 -8.36
C ILE A 859 4.43 43.14 -8.61
N GLN A 860 3.77 44.21 -8.18
CA GLN A 860 4.26 45.58 -8.36
C GLN A 860 5.58 45.86 -7.63
N ARG A 861 5.84 45.15 -6.52
CA ARG A 861 7.09 45.25 -5.76
C ARG A 861 8.24 44.45 -6.40
N GLY A 862 7.96 43.68 -7.44
CA GLY A 862 8.97 42.95 -8.22
C GLY A 862 9.20 41.51 -7.77
N ALA A 863 8.22 40.87 -7.12
CA ALA A 863 8.28 39.43 -6.87
C ALA A 863 8.44 38.65 -8.19
N GLY A 864 9.39 37.72 -8.24
CA GLY A 864 9.66 36.82 -9.37
C GLY A 864 9.06 35.41 -9.23
N ALA A 865 8.57 35.07 -8.03
CA ALA A 865 7.69 33.93 -7.76
C ALA A 865 6.81 34.24 -6.54
N LEU A 866 5.70 33.51 -6.39
CA LEU A 866 4.94 33.48 -5.12
C LEU A 866 5.24 32.17 -4.40
N LEU A 867 5.50 32.25 -3.10
CA LEU A 867 5.54 31.10 -2.21
C LEU A 867 4.36 31.22 -1.24
N LEU A 868 3.51 30.21 -1.23
CA LEU A 868 2.36 30.11 -0.33
C LEU A 868 2.60 28.96 0.64
N SER A 869 2.11 29.13 1.86
CA SER A 869 2.16 28.10 2.89
C SER A 869 0.79 27.91 3.54
N ALA A 870 0.68 26.93 4.43
CA ALA A 870 -0.54 26.56 5.14
C ALA A 870 -1.15 27.76 5.87
N ASP A 871 -2.16 28.35 5.23
CA ASP A 871 -2.98 29.45 5.70
C ASP A 871 -4.39 29.24 5.17
N ASN A 872 -5.37 29.21 6.07
CA ASN A 872 -6.72 28.81 5.72
C ASN A 872 -7.39 29.75 4.71
N VAL A 873 -7.09 31.05 4.77
CA VAL A 873 -7.63 32.07 3.85
C VAL A 873 -6.95 31.97 2.49
N VAL A 874 -5.63 31.77 2.48
CA VAL A 874 -4.82 31.61 1.26
C VAL A 874 -5.20 30.33 0.52
N SER A 875 -5.34 29.20 1.22
CA SER A 875 -5.74 27.92 0.63
C SER A 875 -7.16 27.97 0.08
N ALA A 876 -8.12 28.53 0.84
CA ALA A 876 -9.50 28.70 0.37
C ALA A 876 -9.61 29.65 -0.84
N GLY A 877 -8.72 30.64 -0.93
CA GLY A 877 -8.68 31.62 -2.00
C GLY A 877 -7.65 31.36 -3.09
N PHE A 878 -7.06 30.16 -3.15
CA PHE A 878 -5.97 29.85 -4.07
C PHE A 878 -6.31 30.14 -5.54
N ALA A 879 -7.55 29.89 -5.97
CA ALA A 879 -8.00 30.18 -7.34
C ALA A 879 -7.85 31.67 -7.72
N VAL A 880 -8.09 32.58 -6.76
CA VAL A 880 -7.94 34.03 -6.96
C VAL A 880 -6.46 34.42 -7.06
N ILE A 881 -5.63 33.82 -6.20
CA ILE A 881 -4.17 34.02 -6.20
C ILE A 881 -3.56 33.55 -7.51
N GLN A 882 -3.86 32.31 -7.91
CA GLN A 882 -3.38 31.70 -9.14
C GLN A 882 -3.80 32.48 -10.38
N SER A 883 -5.07 32.93 -10.44
CA SER A 883 -5.58 33.74 -11.55
C SER A 883 -4.79 35.05 -11.70
N THR A 884 -4.48 35.70 -10.57
CA THR A 884 -3.76 36.99 -10.54
C THR A 884 -2.28 36.79 -10.88
N ALA A 885 -1.62 35.78 -10.31
CA ALA A 885 -0.22 35.44 -10.57
C ALA A 885 0.00 35.03 -12.04
N LYS A 886 -0.89 34.18 -12.58
CA LYS A 886 -0.82 33.70 -13.96
C LYS A 886 -0.89 34.84 -14.98
N LYS A 887 -1.72 35.86 -14.74
CA LYS A 887 -1.80 37.06 -15.61
C LYS A 887 -0.48 37.83 -15.69
N ALA A 888 0.33 37.77 -14.63
CA ALA A 888 1.65 38.39 -14.56
C ALA A 888 2.79 37.44 -15.00
N GLY A 889 2.47 36.19 -15.39
CA GLY A 889 3.48 35.17 -15.71
C GLY A 889 4.29 34.70 -14.50
N LEU A 890 3.75 34.87 -13.29
CA LEU A 890 4.45 34.62 -12.04
C LEU A 890 4.22 33.16 -11.58
N PRO A 891 5.27 32.34 -11.39
CA PRO A 891 5.12 30.99 -10.86
C PRO A 891 4.69 31.01 -9.38
N VAL A 892 3.90 30.02 -8.97
CA VAL A 892 3.34 29.91 -7.63
C VAL A 892 3.75 28.57 -7.02
N PHE A 893 4.57 28.58 -5.99
CA PHE A 893 5.01 27.39 -5.27
C PHE A 893 4.25 27.30 -3.94
N VAL A 894 3.84 26.10 -3.55
CA VAL A 894 2.92 25.88 -2.42
C VAL A 894 3.43 24.78 -1.50
N THR A 895 3.15 24.85 -0.20
CA THR A 895 3.37 23.72 0.71
C THR A 895 2.27 22.66 0.64
N GLU A 896 1.22 22.87 -0.16
CA GLU A 896 0.11 21.94 -0.30
C GLU A 896 0.13 21.25 -1.69
N PRO A 897 0.60 19.99 -1.79
CA PRO A 897 0.68 19.24 -3.04
C PRO A 897 -0.60 19.23 -3.89
N ASP A 898 -1.77 19.14 -3.25
CA ASP A 898 -3.07 19.11 -3.93
C ASP A 898 -3.36 20.40 -4.73
N LEU A 899 -2.74 21.54 -4.37
CA LEU A 899 -2.92 22.79 -5.09
C LEU A 899 -2.17 22.84 -6.43
N VAL A 900 -1.29 21.87 -6.72
CA VAL A 900 -0.69 21.73 -8.06
C VAL A 900 -1.74 21.37 -9.11
N ALA A 901 -2.70 20.51 -8.76
CA ALA A 901 -3.84 20.25 -9.63
C ALA A 901 -4.69 21.50 -9.89
N ALA A 902 -4.71 22.46 -8.94
CA ALA A 902 -5.36 23.76 -9.10
C ALA A 902 -4.50 24.81 -9.83
N GLY A 903 -3.29 24.44 -10.26
CA GLY A 903 -2.42 25.27 -11.09
C GLY A 903 -1.26 25.96 -10.37
N ALA A 904 -0.85 25.46 -9.19
CA ALA A 904 0.47 25.78 -8.65
C ALA A 904 1.58 25.23 -9.57
N THR A 905 2.74 25.88 -9.56
CA THR A 905 3.91 25.53 -10.38
C THR A 905 4.63 24.30 -9.85
N GLY A 906 4.74 24.15 -8.53
CA GLY A 906 5.35 22.99 -7.86
C GLY A 906 5.02 23.02 -6.38
N ALA A 907 5.18 21.88 -5.71
CA ALA A 907 4.84 21.75 -4.29
C ALA A 907 5.77 20.82 -3.53
N VAL A 908 5.97 21.13 -2.25
CA VAL A 908 6.59 20.26 -1.26
C VAL A 908 5.87 20.45 0.07
N GLY A 909 5.24 19.40 0.60
CA GLY A 909 4.67 19.45 1.94
C GLY A 909 3.85 18.22 2.28
N ASP A 910 3.11 18.30 3.38
CA ASP A 910 2.56 17.13 4.06
C ASP A 910 1.34 16.53 3.36
N ASP A 911 1.20 15.21 3.47
CA ASP A 911 -0.01 14.48 3.05
C ASP A 911 -1.08 14.58 4.15
N TYR A 912 -2.18 15.29 3.85
CA TYR A 912 -3.22 15.59 4.84
C TYR A 912 -3.99 14.35 5.28
N GLU A 913 -4.21 13.36 4.41
CA GLU A 913 -4.88 12.11 4.80
C GLU A 913 -3.98 11.32 5.75
N ALA A 914 -2.69 11.17 5.42
CA ALA A 914 -1.72 10.49 6.26
C ALA A 914 -1.54 11.18 7.62
N TRP A 915 -1.52 12.53 7.63
CA TRP A 915 -1.47 13.34 8.85
C TRP A 915 -2.71 13.07 9.74
N GLY A 916 -3.89 13.04 9.14
CA GLY A 916 -5.13 12.65 9.81
C GLY A 916 -5.04 11.24 10.40
N MET A 917 -4.56 10.26 9.63
CA MET A 917 -4.42 8.87 10.07
C MET A 917 -3.52 8.74 11.30
N GLN A 918 -2.38 9.43 11.31
CA GLN A 918 -1.46 9.46 12.43
C GLN A 918 -2.16 9.99 13.70
N ALA A 919 -2.91 11.07 13.58
CA ALA A 919 -3.69 11.61 14.70
C ALA A 919 -4.80 10.66 15.15
N GLY A 920 -5.51 10.00 14.23
CA GLY A 920 -6.55 9.00 14.57
C GLY A 920 -6.01 7.85 15.43
N ARG A 921 -4.77 7.40 15.19
CA ARG A 921 -4.11 6.39 16.02
C ARG A 921 -3.78 6.90 17.42
N LEU A 922 -3.36 8.16 17.55
CA LEU A 922 -3.19 8.79 18.87
C LEU A 922 -4.53 8.91 19.62
N VAL A 923 -5.62 9.23 18.92
CA VAL A 923 -6.97 9.26 19.50
C VAL A 923 -7.33 7.90 20.08
N ALA A 924 -7.11 6.80 19.35
CA ALA A 924 -7.39 5.45 19.84
C ALA A 924 -6.61 5.13 21.14
N LYS A 925 -5.31 5.47 21.20
CA LYS A 925 -4.49 5.28 22.42
C LYS A 925 -4.99 6.09 23.61
N VAL A 926 -5.40 7.34 23.38
CA VAL A 926 -6.01 8.19 24.42
C VAL A 926 -7.31 7.58 24.93
N LEU A 927 -8.18 7.13 24.02
CA LEU A 927 -9.44 6.47 24.35
C LEU A 927 -9.22 5.13 25.07
N ALA A 928 -8.12 4.42 24.78
CA ALA A 928 -7.73 3.19 25.49
C ALA A 928 -7.32 3.45 26.95
N GLY A 929 -6.92 4.68 27.27
CA GLY A 929 -6.54 5.11 28.61
C GLY A 929 -5.10 5.53 28.76
N VAL A 930 -4.37 5.68 27.66
CA VAL A 930 -3.05 6.32 27.70
C VAL A 930 -3.25 7.82 27.95
N PRO A 931 -2.66 8.40 29.02
CA PRO A 931 -2.74 9.85 29.23
C PRO A 931 -2.11 10.60 28.05
N PRO A 932 -2.70 11.70 27.54
CA PRO A 932 -2.08 12.50 26.48
C PRO A 932 -0.64 12.93 26.82
N SER A 933 -0.35 13.21 28.09
CA SER A 933 0.99 13.53 28.57
C SER A 933 2.03 12.41 28.44
N ALA A 934 1.59 11.16 28.27
CA ALA A 934 2.46 10.00 28.05
C ALA A 934 2.68 9.69 26.56
N LEU A 935 1.96 10.37 25.67
CA LEU A 935 2.13 10.30 24.22
C LEU A 935 2.99 11.48 23.73
N PRO A 936 3.81 11.29 22.69
CA PRO A 936 4.56 12.39 22.09
C PRO A 936 3.66 13.37 21.33
N CYS A 937 4.11 14.62 21.23
CA CYS A 937 3.67 15.53 20.17
C CYS A 937 4.49 15.19 18.93
N GLU A 938 3.87 14.61 17.92
CA GLU A 938 4.58 14.03 16.76
C GLU A 938 4.64 15.00 15.59
N THR A 939 5.67 14.89 14.76
CA THR A 939 5.70 15.54 13.45
C THR A 939 5.00 14.68 12.40
N THR A 940 4.52 15.29 11.33
CA THR A 940 4.07 14.57 10.13
C THR A 940 5.16 13.64 9.59
N THR A 941 4.77 12.45 9.13
CA THR A 941 5.72 11.42 8.65
C THR A 941 5.76 11.26 7.13
N VAL A 942 4.79 11.82 6.41
CA VAL A 942 4.65 11.67 4.95
C VAL A 942 4.60 13.04 4.28
N GLN A 943 5.60 13.33 3.45
CA GLN A 943 5.62 14.50 2.59
C GLN A 943 5.55 14.09 1.12
N GLN A 944 4.77 14.83 0.33
CA GLN A 944 4.76 14.69 -1.11
C GLN A 944 5.58 15.80 -1.76
N VAL A 945 6.25 15.46 -2.86
CA VAL A 945 6.98 16.40 -3.71
C VAL A 945 6.39 16.33 -5.11
N VAL A 946 5.89 17.47 -5.58
CA VAL A 946 5.43 17.62 -6.96
C VAL A 946 6.38 18.59 -7.65
N ALA A 947 7.28 18.04 -8.47
CA ALA A 947 8.31 18.81 -9.14
C ALA A 947 7.70 19.77 -10.19
N PRO A 948 8.24 21.00 -10.31
CA PRO A 948 7.77 21.94 -11.31
C PRO A 948 8.19 21.50 -12.72
N PRO A 949 7.38 21.79 -13.76
CA PRO A 949 7.79 21.55 -15.13
C PRO A 949 9.07 22.36 -15.46
N LEU A 950 10.03 21.74 -16.16
CA LEU A 950 11.29 22.38 -16.54
C LEU A 950 11.04 23.67 -17.35
N LYS A 951 11.69 24.78 -16.97
CA LYS A 951 11.61 26.07 -17.66
C LYS A 951 12.32 25.96 -19.02
N ALA A 952 11.59 25.57 -20.06
CA ALA A 952 12.12 25.50 -21.42
C ALA A 952 12.45 26.92 -21.94
N LYS A 953 13.69 27.14 -22.40
CA LYS A 953 14.01 28.29 -23.25
C LYS A 953 13.28 28.11 -24.58
N VAL A 954 12.41 29.07 -24.89
CA VAL A 954 11.47 29.01 -26.02
C VAL A 954 12.20 29.18 -27.37
N ASP A 955 12.01 28.23 -28.27
CA ASP A 955 11.51 28.48 -29.63
C ASP A 955 11.17 27.14 -30.31
N VAL A 956 9.88 26.78 -30.33
CA VAL A 956 9.34 25.76 -31.24
C VAL A 956 8.11 26.37 -31.91
N PRO A 957 8.03 26.40 -33.26
CA PRO A 957 6.84 26.85 -33.98
C PRO A 957 5.64 25.96 -33.67
N SER A 958 4.48 26.61 -33.54
CA SER A 958 3.18 26.07 -33.15
C SER A 958 2.88 24.61 -33.55
N THR A 959 2.52 23.81 -32.55
CA THR A 959 1.60 22.66 -32.73
C THR A 959 0.41 22.81 -31.79
N VAL A 960 -0.66 23.36 -32.37
CA VAL A 960 -2.10 23.28 -32.02
C VAL A 960 -2.49 23.39 -30.53
N PRO A 961 -3.24 24.42 -30.11
CA PRO A 961 -3.84 24.44 -28.78
C PRO A 961 -4.89 23.34 -28.67
N LEU A 962 -4.70 22.39 -27.74
CA LEU A 962 -5.83 21.58 -27.29
C LEU A 962 -6.78 22.52 -26.54
N LYS A 963 -7.96 22.77 -27.14
CA LYS A 963 -9.03 23.57 -26.56
C LYS A 963 -9.33 23.04 -25.16
N ARG A 964 -9.27 23.91 -24.14
CA ARG A 964 -9.73 23.57 -22.79
C ARG A 964 -11.24 23.66 -22.76
N PHE A 965 -11.90 22.60 -22.32
CA PHE A 965 -13.35 22.51 -22.37
C PHE A 965 -14.01 23.08 -21.10
N GLU A 966 -15.03 23.91 -21.26
CA GLU A 966 -15.87 24.39 -20.15
C GLU A 966 -17.01 23.40 -19.90
N ILE A 967 -17.05 22.79 -18.72
CA ILE A 967 -18.08 21.81 -18.32
C ILE A 967 -18.93 22.41 -17.18
N ARG A 968 -20.26 22.23 -17.23
CA ARG A 968 -21.18 22.62 -16.15
C ARG A 968 -22.02 21.44 -15.71
N ILE A 969 -21.87 21.02 -14.46
CA ILE A 969 -22.73 20.02 -13.85
C ILE A 969 -23.89 20.75 -13.15
N VAL A 970 -25.14 20.38 -13.46
CA VAL A 970 -26.33 21.00 -12.86
C VAL A 970 -27.13 19.95 -12.10
N ARG A 971 -27.18 20.08 -10.77
CA ARG A 971 -27.91 19.21 -9.84
C ARG A 971 -29.22 19.86 -9.43
N TYR A 972 -30.24 19.05 -9.17
CA TYR A 972 -31.50 19.55 -8.63
C TYR A 972 -31.45 19.73 -7.12
N ASN A 973 -30.92 18.78 -6.36
CA ASN A 973 -30.79 18.83 -4.89
C ASN A 973 -29.57 18.01 -4.40
N ASP A 974 -29.38 17.93 -3.07
CA ASP A 974 -28.31 17.16 -2.41
C ASP A 974 -28.70 15.71 -2.07
N ALA A 975 -29.52 15.05 -2.89
CA ALA A 975 -29.79 13.63 -2.69
C ALA A 975 -28.51 12.80 -2.87
N THR A 976 -28.30 11.79 -2.02
CA THR A 976 -27.09 10.94 -2.00
C THR A 976 -26.78 10.33 -3.36
N PHE A 977 -27.79 9.84 -4.10
CA PHE A 977 -27.61 9.34 -5.46
C PHE A 977 -27.07 10.39 -6.43
N SER A 978 -27.41 11.68 -6.24
CA SER A 978 -26.92 12.78 -7.07
C SER A 978 -25.46 13.08 -6.74
N GLU A 979 -25.07 13.00 -5.47
CA GLU A 979 -23.68 13.16 -5.02
C GLU A 979 -22.79 12.02 -5.53
N ASP A 980 -23.25 10.79 -5.40
CA ASP A 980 -22.56 9.60 -5.90
C ASP A 980 -22.34 9.66 -7.41
N THR A 981 -23.35 10.08 -8.18
CA THR A 981 -23.20 10.30 -9.62
C THR A 981 -22.18 11.38 -9.94
N VAL A 982 -22.14 12.49 -9.19
CA VAL A 982 -21.15 13.55 -9.41
C VAL A 982 -19.75 13.07 -9.07
N ARG A 983 -19.57 12.33 -7.97
CA ARG A 983 -18.30 11.67 -7.62
C ARG A 983 -17.85 10.75 -8.75
N GLY A 984 -18.76 9.93 -9.27
CA GLY A 984 -18.50 9.07 -10.42
C GLY A 984 -18.13 9.84 -11.69
N ILE A 985 -18.75 10.99 -11.96
CA ILE A 985 -18.38 11.83 -13.11
C ILE A 985 -16.95 12.34 -12.95
N LEU A 986 -16.58 12.84 -11.76
CA LEU A 986 -15.24 13.37 -11.50
C LEU A 986 -14.18 12.28 -11.59
N ASP A 987 -14.43 11.12 -10.98
CA ASP A 987 -13.53 9.97 -11.02
C ASP A 987 -13.40 9.41 -12.44
N GLY A 988 -14.48 9.41 -13.22
CA GLY A 988 -14.48 8.95 -14.61
C GLY A 988 -13.72 9.90 -15.56
N LEU A 989 -13.83 11.22 -15.35
CA LEU A 989 -13.01 12.19 -16.08
C LEU A 989 -11.52 12.00 -15.71
N SER A 990 -11.21 11.79 -14.44
CA SER A 990 -9.86 11.50 -13.98
C SER A 990 -9.31 10.20 -14.56
N ALA A 991 -10.11 9.13 -14.58
CA ALA A 991 -9.74 7.82 -15.15
C ALA A 991 -9.48 7.89 -16.66
N ALA A 992 -10.14 8.81 -17.37
CA ALA A 992 -9.85 9.11 -18.77
C ALA A 992 -8.57 9.93 -18.99
N GLY A 993 -7.82 10.22 -17.91
CA GLY A 993 -6.61 11.04 -17.95
C GLY A 993 -6.86 12.54 -18.08
N TRP A 994 -8.10 13.00 -17.85
CA TRP A 994 -8.48 14.40 -17.91
C TRP A 994 -8.43 15.03 -16.53
N ALA A 995 -7.64 16.09 -16.38
CA ALA A 995 -7.55 16.82 -15.12
C ALA A 995 -8.24 18.20 -15.23
N ALA A 996 -8.94 18.59 -14.17
CA ALA A 996 -9.49 19.93 -14.03
C ALA A 996 -8.36 20.97 -14.11
N GLY A 997 -8.59 22.07 -14.82
CA GLY A 997 -7.59 23.10 -15.09
C GLY A 997 -6.55 22.73 -16.16
N ARG A 998 -6.50 21.48 -16.63
CA ARG A 998 -5.64 21.01 -17.72
C ARG A 998 -6.45 20.78 -19.01
N GLU A 999 -7.34 19.79 -19.03
CA GLU A 999 -8.22 19.47 -20.17
C GLU A 999 -9.57 20.20 -20.10
N TYR A 1000 -10.09 20.46 -18.90
CA TYR A 1000 -11.40 21.09 -18.71
C TYR A 1000 -11.47 22.01 -17.48
N ASN A 1001 -12.41 22.95 -17.46
CA ASN A 1001 -12.82 23.70 -16.27
C ASN A 1001 -14.25 23.29 -15.91
N LEU A 1002 -14.49 22.93 -14.66
CA LEU A 1002 -15.77 22.40 -14.22
C LEU A 1002 -16.36 23.20 -13.07
N ARG A 1003 -17.67 23.44 -13.14
CA ARG A 1003 -18.46 23.98 -12.02
C ARG A 1003 -19.67 23.09 -11.77
N ILE A 1004 -19.93 22.84 -10.49
CA ILE A 1004 -21.11 22.12 -10.03
C ILE A 1004 -22.09 23.15 -9.46
N LEU A 1005 -23.33 23.12 -9.92
CA LEU A 1005 -24.38 24.07 -9.57
C LEU A 1005 -25.56 23.28 -9.01
N ASN A 1006 -26.16 23.72 -7.92
CA ASN A 1006 -27.26 23.02 -7.26
C ASN A 1006 -28.47 23.94 -7.11
N ALA A 1007 -29.65 23.46 -7.51
CA ALA A 1007 -30.91 24.18 -7.42
C ALA A 1007 -31.64 24.03 -6.07
N GLN A 1008 -31.12 23.22 -5.14
CA GLN A 1008 -31.66 23.02 -3.79
C GLN A 1008 -33.15 22.58 -3.76
N GLY A 1009 -33.57 21.83 -4.78
CA GLY A 1009 -34.94 21.36 -4.93
C GLY A 1009 -35.92 22.42 -5.43
N ASP A 1010 -35.45 23.59 -5.89
CA ASP A 1010 -36.31 24.69 -6.35
C ASP A 1010 -36.20 24.94 -7.86
N MET A 1011 -37.33 24.89 -8.54
CA MET A 1011 -37.42 25.06 -10.00
C MET A 1011 -37.10 26.49 -10.46
N THR A 1012 -37.35 27.51 -9.62
CA THR A 1012 -37.04 28.91 -9.93
C THR A 1012 -35.54 29.15 -9.91
N THR A 1013 -34.85 28.56 -8.93
CA THR A 1013 -33.39 28.56 -8.78
C THR A 1013 -32.76 27.77 -9.91
N LEU A 1014 -33.29 26.60 -10.27
CA LEU A 1014 -32.84 25.82 -11.42
C LEU A 1014 -32.92 26.63 -12.73
N SER A 1015 -34.03 27.35 -12.95
CA SER A 1015 -34.19 28.23 -14.12
C SER A 1015 -33.17 29.38 -14.13
N SER A 1016 -32.87 29.95 -12.96
CA SER A 1016 -31.89 31.02 -12.83
C SER A 1016 -30.47 30.52 -13.10
N ILE A 1017 -30.13 29.33 -12.59
CA ILE A 1017 -28.86 28.63 -12.85
C ILE A 1017 -28.69 28.39 -14.35
N LEU A 1018 -29.70 27.87 -15.03
CA LEU A 1018 -29.61 27.59 -16.46
C LEU A 1018 -29.49 28.85 -17.29
N THR A 1019 -30.19 29.93 -16.91
CA THR A 1019 -30.02 31.24 -17.56
C THR A 1019 -28.58 31.73 -17.45
N ALA A 1020 -27.94 31.56 -16.29
CA ALA A 1020 -26.52 31.90 -16.11
C ALA A 1020 -25.61 31.00 -16.95
N VAL A 1021 -25.84 29.69 -16.94
CA VAL A 1021 -25.03 28.71 -17.71
C VAL A 1021 -25.12 28.97 -19.22
N VAL A 1022 -26.29 29.34 -19.75
CA VAL A 1022 -26.45 29.71 -21.16
C VAL A 1022 -25.62 30.95 -21.50
N GLY A 1023 -25.58 31.94 -20.59
CA GLY A 1023 -24.74 33.13 -20.74
C GLY A 1023 -23.23 32.82 -20.73
N GLU A 1024 -22.82 31.76 -20.01
CA GLU A 1024 -21.42 31.31 -19.93
C GLU A 1024 -20.94 30.55 -21.16
N GLN A 1025 -21.86 30.03 -21.99
CA GLN A 1025 -21.56 29.24 -23.19
C GLN A 1025 -20.53 28.12 -22.97
N PRO A 1026 -20.77 27.18 -22.04
CA PRO A 1026 -19.85 26.06 -21.83
C PRO A 1026 -19.82 25.10 -23.03
N ASP A 1027 -18.73 24.36 -23.15
CA ASP A 1027 -18.57 23.31 -24.16
C ASP A 1027 -19.46 22.08 -23.89
N LEU A 1028 -19.82 21.84 -22.63
CA LEU A 1028 -20.72 20.75 -22.24
C LEU A 1028 -21.52 21.10 -20.98
N ILE A 1029 -22.82 20.83 -20.99
CA ILE A 1029 -23.66 20.81 -19.79
C ILE A 1029 -24.03 19.36 -19.43
N MET A 1030 -23.92 19.04 -18.15
CA MET A 1030 -24.22 17.73 -17.58
C MET A 1030 -25.30 17.84 -16.51
N PRO A 1031 -26.59 17.75 -16.90
CA PRO A 1031 -27.67 17.72 -15.93
C PRO A 1031 -27.69 16.38 -15.18
N VAL A 1032 -27.76 16.44 -13.85
CA VAL A 1032 -27.80 15.29 -12.94
C VAL A 1032 -29.17 15.30 -12.25
N SER A 1033 -30.12 14.55 -12.83
CA SER A 1033 -31.56 14.40 -12.49
C SER A 1033 -32.52 14.74 -13.64
N THR A 1034 -33.70 14.11 -13.63
CA THR A 1034 -34.78 14.35 -14.61
C THR A 1034 -35.23 15.82 -14.66
N PRO A 1035 -35.48 16.54 -13.53
CA PRO A 1035 -35.85 17.95 -13.56
C PRO A 1035 -34.76 18.84 -14.15
N ALA A 1036 -33.49 18.56 -13.82
CA ALA A 1036 -32.34 19.28 -14.39
C ALA A 1036 -32.24 19.09 -15.91
N LEU A 1037 -32.45 17.88 -16.41
CA LEU A 1037 -32.46 17.61 -17.85
C LEU A 1037 -33.61 18.32 -18.55
N GLN A 1038 -34.84 18.20 -18.05
CA GLN A 1038 -36.00 18.87 -18.64
C GLN A 1038 -35.83 20.39 -18.71
N ALA A 1039 -35.30 21.00 -17.65
CA ALA A 1039 -35.04 22.42 -17.64
C ALA A 1039 -33.90 22.80 -18.62
N THR A 1040 -32.84 21.99 -18.68
CA THR A 1040 -31.74 22.12 -19.66
C THR A 1040 -32.26 22.08 -21.10
N LEU A 1041 -33.15 21.13 -21.42
CA LEU A 1041 -33.73 20.99 -22.77
C LEU A 1041 -34.66 22.14 -23.15
N ARG A 1042 -35.22 22.87 -22.18
CA ARG A 1042 -36.07 24.04 -22.45
C ARG A 1042 -35.26 25.32 -22.65
N GLN A 1043 -34.19 25.51 -21.89
CA GLN A 1043 -33.49 26.80 -21.77
C GLN A 1043 -32.08 26.80 -22.36
N ALA A 1044 -31.42 25.64 -22.39
CA ALA A 1044 -30.05 25.44 -22.84
C ALA A 1044 -29.95 24.42 -24.00
N SER A 1045 -31.03 24.29 -24.79
CA SER A 1045 -31.17 23.31 -25.88
C SER A 1045 -30.16 23.46 -27.02
N ALA A 1046 -29.41 24.55 -27.08
CA ALA A 1046 -28.36 24.77 -28.08
C ALA A 1046 -26.99 24.21 -27.65
N LEU A 1047 -26.79 23.88 -26.37
CA LEU A 1047 -25.52 23.38 -25.85
C LEU A 1047 -25.43 21.85 -25.99
N PRO A 1048 -24.22 21.26 -26.13
CA PRO A 1048 -24.04 19.81 -25.99
C PRO A 1048 -24.44 19.35 -24.58
N VAL A 1049 -25.24 18.29 -24.49
CA VAL A 1049 -25.78 17.75 -23.23
C VAL A 1049 -25.34 16.29 -23.05
N VAL A 1050 -24.72 15.99 -21.91
CA VAL A 1050 -24.50 14.61 -21.45
C VAL A 1050 -25.13 14.45 -20.07
N PHE A 1051 -26.32 13.85 -20.03
CA PHE A 1051 -27.05 13.69 -18.77
C PHE A 1051 -26.64 12.43 -18.00
N ALA A 1052 -26.82 12.45 -16.68
CA ALA A 1052 -26.60 11.32 -15.79
C ALA A 1052 -27.67 11.29 -14.70
N CYS A 1053 -27.87 10.14 -14.05
CA CYS A 1053 -28.87 10.00 -12.99
C CYS A 1053 -30.29 10.45 -13.43
N VAL A 1054 -30.66 10.14 -14.67
CA VAL A 1054 -31.97 10.48 -15.24
C VAL A 1054 -32.82 9.23 -15.33
N GLY A 1055 -34.07 9.29 -14.87
CA GLY A 1055 -34.92 8.10 -14.88
C GLY A 1055 -35.26 7.59 -16.28
N ASP A 1056 -35.58 8.51 -17.20
CA ASP A 1056 -35.79 8.23 -18.61
C ASP A 1056 -35.49 9.48 -19.46
N GLY A 1057 -34.52 9.39 -20.37
CA GLY A 1057 -34.12 10.51 -21.21
C GLY A 1057 -35.17 10.87 -22.27
N VAL A 1058 -35.87 9.88 -22.85
CA VAL A 1058 -36.87 10.10 -23.91
C VAL A 1058 -38.04 10.88 -23.35
N LEU A 1059 -38.57 10.45 -22.21
CA LEU A 1059 -39.71 11.08 -21.55
C LEU A 1059 -39.36 12.41 -20.87
N ALA A 1060 -38.09 12.60 -20.50
CA ALA A 1060 -37.58 13.93 -20.15
C ALA A 1060 -37.60 14.92 -21.34
N GLY A 1061 -37.93 14.46 -22.55
CA GLY A 1061 -38.02 15.26 -23.76
C GLY A 1061 -36.73 15.28 -24.58
N ALA A 1062 -35.77 14.39 -24.28
CA ALA A 1062 -34.48 14.36 -24.98
C ALA A 1062 -34.55 13.66 -26.34
N GLY A 1063 -35.68 13.06 -26.73
CA GLY A 1063 -35.81 12.30 -27.97
C GLY A 1063 -37.13 11.57 -28.16
N GLU A 1064 -37.24 10.79 -29.24
CA GLU A 1064 -38.36 9.85 -29.49
C GLU A 1064 -38.02 8.42 -29.07
N SER A 1065 -36.73 8.04 -29.06
CA SER A 1065 -36.23 6.75 -28.58
C SER A 1065 -34.76 6.86 -28.11
N ILE A 1066 -34.22 5.77 -27.54
CA ILE A 1066 -32.82 5.72 -27.09
C ILE A 1066 -31.79 5.92 -28.21
N SER A 1067 -32.16 5.69 -29.46
CA SER A 1067 -31.30 5.85 -30.64
C SER A 1067 -31.78 6.95 -31.60
N ASN A 1068 -33.03 7.39 -31.47
CA ASN A 1068 -33.61 8.52 -32.19
C ASN A 1068 -33.90 9.65 -31.20
N HIS A 1069 -32.87 10.43 -30.89
CA HIS A 1069 -32.92 11.51 -29.90
C HIS A 1069 -32.41 12.84 -30.45
N LEU A 1070 -32.57 13.91 -29.67
CA LEU A 1070 -32.13 15.24 -30.05
C LEU A 1070 -30.63 15.24 -30.39
N PRO A 1071 -30.23 15.95 -31.46
CA PRO A 1071 -28.91 15.79 -32.06
C PRO A 1071 -27.74 16.25 -31.16
N ASN A 1072 -28.02 17.05 -30.14
CA ASN A 1072 -27.04 17.58 -29.19
C ASN A 1072 -27.12 16.93 -27.81
N VAL A 1073 -27.89 15.85 -27.63
CA VAL A 1073 -28.14 15.23 -26.33
C VAL A 1073 -27.74 13.76 -26.36
N THR A 1074 -26.97 13.33 -25.36
CA THR A 1074 -26.75 11.91 -25.04
C THR A 1074 -26.71 11.75 -23.51
N GLY A 1075 -26.61 10.52 -22.99
CA GLY A 1075 -26.50 10.33 -21.55
C GLY A 1075 -26.85 8.94 -21.03
N ILE A 1076 -26.73 8.83 -19.71
CA ILE A 1076 -26.99 7.62 -18.94
C ILE A 1076 -28.30 7.76 -18.17
N THR A 1077 -29.20 6.80 -18.41
CA THR A 1077 -30.42 6.61 -17.65
C THR A 1077 -30.19 5.66 -16.47
N THR A 1078 -31.00 5.82 -15.42
CA THR A 1078 -30.95 5.02 -14.18
C THR A 1078 -32.32 4.44 -13.88
N ARG A 1079 -32.93 3.78 -14.87
CA ARG A 1079 -34.20 3.08 -14.70
C ARG A 1079 -34.01 1.89 -13.74
N SER A 1080 -34.73 1.92 -12.64
CA SER A 1080 -34.64 0.90 -11.58
C SER A 1080 -35.08 -0.48 -12.05
N ALA A 1081 -34.59 -1.52 -11.37
CA ALA A 1081 -34.85 -2.93 -11.67
C ALA A 1081 -36.25 -3.37 -11.18
N PHE A 1082 -37.32 -2.71 -11.64
CA PHE A 1082 -38.69 -2.94 -11.15
C PHE A 1082 -39.16 -4.39 -11.32
N GLU A 1083 -38.83 -5.03 -12.44
CA GLU A 1083 -39.16 -6.43 -12.72
C GLU A 1083 -38.43 -7.39 -11.78
N GLY A 1084 -37.14 -7.12 -11.53
CA GLY A 1084 -36.32 -7.87 -10.59
C GLY A 1084 -36.85 -7.77 -9.17
N MET A 1085 -37.21 -6.56 -8.72
CA MET A 1085 -37.81 -6.35 -7.40
C MET A 1085 -39.17 -7.03 -7.31
N ALA A 1086 -40.03 -6.92 -8.33
CA ALA A 1086 -41.35 -7.58 -8.32
C ALA A 1086 -41.22 -9.11 -8.23
N SER A 1087 -40.28 -9.71 -8.96
CA SER A 1087 -39.96 -11.15 -8.87
C SER A 1087 -39.49 -11.54 -7.47
N LEU A 1088 -38.57 -10.76 -6.91
CA LEU A 1088 -38.05 -10.96 -5.56
C LEU A 1088 -39.15 -10.86 -4.50
N LEU A 1089 -40.01 -9.85 -4.60
CA LEU A 1089 -41.17 -9.65 -3.73
C LEU A 1089 -42.15 -10.82 -3.80
N ARG A 1090 -42.38 -11.40 -4.98
CA ARG A 1090 -43.25 -12.58 -5.12
C ARG A 1090 -42.72 -13.80 -4.37
N GLN A 1091 -41.41 -14.01 -4.41
CA GLN A 1091 -40.77 -15.12 -3.72
C GLN A 1091 -40.73 -14.92 -2.21
N MET A 1092 -40.55 -13.67 -1.75
CA MET A 1092 -40.49 -13.34 -0.32
C MET A 1092 -41.87 -13.18 0.32
N PHE A 1093 -42.88 -12.76 -0.45
CA PHE A 1093 -44.26 -12.55 0.01
C PHE A 1093 -45.25 -13.34 -0.87
N PRO A 1094 -45.26 -14.68 -0.82
CA PRO A 1094 -46.14 -15.50 -1.67
C PRO A 1094 -47.63 -15.26 -1.38
N ASP A 1095 -48.02 -14.89 -0.17
CA ASP A 1095 -49.43 -14.56 0.11
C ASP A 1095 -49.73 -13.06 0.03
N GLY A 1096 -48.72 -12.24 -0.27
CA GLY A 1096 -48.84 -10.80 -0.38
C GLY A 1096 -49.69 -10.39 -1.59
N LYS A 1097 -50.51 -9.35 -1.40
CA LYS A 1097 -51.40 -8.81 -2.44
C LYS A 1097 -51.20 -7.32 -2.73
N LEU A 1098 -50.59 -6.60 -1.79
CA LEU A 1098 -50.42 -5.16 -1.85
C LEU A 1098 -48.97 -4.78 -1.54
N VAL A 1099 -48.40 -3.93 -2.37
CA VAL A 1099 -47.09 -3.29 -2.16
C VAL A 1099 -47.34 -1.80 -2.04
N GLY A 1100 -46.68 -1.15 -1.07
CA GLY A 1100 -46.84 0.28 -0.83
C GLY A 1100 -45.65 1.10 -1.33
N THR A 1101 -45.91 2.30 -1.87
CA THR A 1101 -44.88 3.31 -2.16
C THR A 1101 -45.44 4.72 -1.94
N LEU A 1102 -44.57 5.68 -1.62
CA LEU A 1102 -44.86 7.10 -1.82
C LEU A 1102 -44.39 7.53 -3.21
N PHE A 1103 -45.01 8.55 -3.80
CA PHE A 1103 -44.57 9.13 -5.07
C PHE A 1103 -44.85 10.64 -5.11
N THR A 1104 -44.14 11.35 -5.97
CA THR A 1104 -44.18 12.82 -6.08
C THR A 1104 -44.87 13.23 -7.39
N PRO A 1105 -46.15 13.65 -7.37
CA PRO A 1105 -46.91 13.91 -8.60
C PRO A 1105 -46.36 15.05 -9.46
N SER A 1106 -45.68 16.02 -8.84
CA SER A 1106 -45.02 17.10 -9.58
C SER A 1106 -43.78 16.65 -10.36
N GLU A 1107 -43.30 15.42 -10.14
CA GLU A 1107 -42.13 14.86 -10.80
C GLU A 1107 -42.50 13.74 -11.75
N ILE A 1108 -42.36 14.01 -13.06
CA ILE A 1108 -42.69 13.07 -14.12
C ILE A 1108 -41.99 11.71 -13.91
N SER A 1109 -40.71 11.69 -13.51
CA SER A 1109 -40.00 10.44 -13.22
C SER A 1109 -40.62 9.62 -12.09
N SER A 1110 -41.19 10.26 -11.07
CA SER A 1110 -41.81 9.57 -9.94
C SER A 1110 -43.14 8.91 -10.35
N GLU A 1111 -43.98 9.62 -11.13
CA GLU A 1111 -45.19 9.04 -11.69
C GLU A 1111 -44.90 7.82 -12.58
N LEU A 1112 -43.84 7.91 -13.39
CA LEU A 1112 -43.40 6.84 -14.28
C LEU A 1112 -42.83 5.62 -13.56
N TYR A 1113 -42.01 5.84 -12.54
CA TYR A 1113 -41.54 4.76 -11.68
C TYR A 1113 -42.69 4.07 -10.96
N CYS A 1114 -43.69 4.83 -10.51
CA CYS A 1114 -44.90 4.26 -9.96
C CYS A 1114 -45.64 3.38 -10.98
N GLN A 1115 -45.82 3.87 -12.22
CA GLN A 1115 -46.50 3.12 -13.28
C GLN A 1115 -45.73 1.84 -13.66
N TRP A 1116 -44.42 1.92 -13.92
CA TRP A 1116 -43.62 0.75 -14.30
C TRP A 1116 -43.52 -0.26 -13.19
N PHE A 1117 -43.46 0.19 -11.94
CA PHE A 1117 -43.47 -0.71 -10.81
C PHE A 1117 -44.85 -1.37 -10.65
N GLU A 1118 -45.95 -0.64 -10.86
CA GLU A 1118 -47.29 -1.22 -10.88
C GLU A 1118 -47.44 -2.28 -11.98
N GLU A 1119 -46.95 -2.02 -13.19
CA GLU A 1119 -46.96 -2.97 -14.30
C GLU A 1119 -46.14 -4.24 -13.97
N ALA A 1120 -44.92 -4.07 -13.43
CA ALA A 1120 -44.06 -5.18 -13.01
C ALA A 1120 -44.70 -6.02 -11.88
N LEU A 1121 -45.33 -5.36 -10.91
CA LEU A 1121 -46.03 -5.99 -9.79
C LEU A 1121 -47.30 -6.74 -10.25
N ALA A 1122 -48.03 -6.20 -11.22
CA ALA A 1122 -49.24 -6.81 -11.75
C ALA A 1122 -48.95 -8.16 -12.42
N VAL A 1123 -47.82 -8.29 -13.13
CA VAL A 1123 -47.34 -9.58 -13.69
C VAL A 1123 -47.12 -10.62 -12.59
N GLN A 1124 -46.69 -10.18 -11.41
CA GLN A 1124 -46.45 -11.02 -10.24
C GLN A 1124 -47.68 -11.13 -9.32
N GLY A 1125 -48.85 -10.63 -9.74
CA GLY A 1125 -50.11 -10.74 -8.99
C GLY A 1125 -50.25 -9.81 -7.78
N PHE A 1126 -49.40 -8.79 -7.65
CA PHE A 1126 -49.54 -7.73 -6.66
C PHE A 1126 -50.29 -6.53 -7.25
N ARG A 1127 -50.92 -5.73 -6.38
CA ARG A 1127 -51.39 -4.39 -6.70
C ARG A 1127 -50.57 -3.35 -5.96
N LEU A 1128 -50.16 -2.29 -6.64
CA LEU A 1128 -49.45 -1.16 -6.03
C LEU A 1128 -50.46 -0.22 -5.34
N VAL A 1129 -50.11 0.24 -4.14
CA VAL A 1129 -50.77 1.35 -3.46
C VAL A 1129 -49.76 2.49 -3.41
N ALA A 1130 -50.04 3.57 -4.13
CA ALA A 1130 -49.18 4.74 -4.21
C ALA A 1130 -49.84 5.94 -3.55
N VAL A 1131 -49.15 6.58 -2.59
CA VAL A 1131 -49.65 7.78 -1.91
C VAL A 1131 -48.83 9.00 -2.35
N PRO A 1132 -49.48 10.09 -2.80
CA PRO A 1132 -48.78 11.27 -3.26
C PRO A 1132 -48.14 12.03 -2.09
N VAL A 1133 -46.96 12.59 -2.32
CA VAL A 1133 -46.25 13.49 -1.40
C VAL A 1133 -45.60 14.62 -2.21
N ASN A 1134 -45.65 15.86 -1.72
CA ASN A 1134 -45.07 16.99 -2.47
C ASN A 1134 -43.74 17.47 -1.87
N THR A 1135 -43.50 17.19 -0.59
CA THR A 1135 -42.28 17.62 0.12
C THR A 1135 -41.77 16.51 1.05
N SER A 1136 -40.47 16.50 1.32
CA SER A 1136 -39.86 15.50 2.23
C SER A 1136 -40.43 15.56 3.66
N ALA A 1137 -40.90 16.73 4.10
CA ALA A 1137 -41.50 16.94 5.41
C ALA A 1137 -42.86 16.21 5.59
N GLU A 1138 -43.59 15.98 4.51
CA GLU A 1138 -44.91 15.31 4.51
C GLU A 1138 -44.80 13.78 4.52
N THR A 1139 -43.60 13.23 4.34
CA THR A 1139 -43.38 11.79 4.13
C THR A 1139 -43.90 10.94 5.27
N ALA A 1140 -43.73 11.34 6.54
CA ALA A 1140 -44.21 10.56 7.69
C ALA A 1140 -45.76 10.44 7.75
N GLU A 1141 -46.47 11.52 7.45
CA GLU A 1141 -47.94 11.53 7.39
C GLU A 1141 -48.44 10.71 6.20
N ALA A 1142 -47.80 10.89 5.03
CA ALA A 1142 -48.10 10.12 3.83
C ALA A 1142 -47.85 8.61 4.03
N THR A 1143 -46.77 8.22 4.73
CA THR A 1143 -46.53 6.82 5.11
C THR A 1143 -47.65 6.30 6.02
N THR A 1144 -48.12 7.11 6.97
CA THR A 1144 -49.24 6.71 7.84
C THR A 1144 -50.52 6.47 7.02
N ALA A 1145 -50.80 7.29 6.01
CA ALA A 1145 -51.92 7.07 5.10
C ALA A 1145 -51.72 5.81 4.25
N LEU A 1146 -50.51 5.57 3.75
CA LEU A 1146 -50.15 4.37 2.97
C LEU A 1146 -50.38 3.08 3.78
N LEU A 1147 -49.95 3.05 5.04
CA LEU A 1147 -50.05 1.87 5.91
C LEU A 1147 -51.51 1.50 6.25
N ARG A 1148 -52.48 2.42 6.16
CA ARG A 1148 -53.92 2.09 6.33
C ARG A 1148 -54.44 1.11 5.27
N HIS A 1149 -53.78 1.02 4.13
CA HIS A 1149 -54.10 0.05 3.10
C HIS A 1149 -53.50 -1.34 3.38
N ALA A 1150 -52.75 -1.49 4.48
CA ALA A 1150 -52.09 -2.72 4.91
C ALA A 1150 -51.24 -3.39 3.81
N PRO A 1151 -50.24 -2.67 3.24
CA PRO A 1151 -49.31 -3.29 2.30
C PRO A 1151 -48.46 -4.37 3.00
N ALA A 1152 -48.12 -5.44 2.27
CA ALA A 1152 -47.23 -6.49 2.77
C ALA A 1152 -45.78 -6.01 2.97
N VAL A 1153 -45.39 -5.00 2.19
CA VAL A 1153 -44.06 -4.40 2.16
C VAL A 1153 -44.19 -2.98 1.63
N VAL A 1154 -43.40 -2.04 2.16
CA VAL A 1154 -43.15 -0.76 1.51
C VAL A 1154 -41.94 -0.94 0.61
N ALA A 1155 -42.14 -0.90 -0.71
CA ALA A 1155 -41.06 -0.94 -1.69
C ALA A 1155 -40.96 0.44 -2.35
N GLN A 1156 -40.13 1.29 -1.75
CA GLN A 1156 -40.10 2.71 -2.04
C GLN A 1156 -39.34 2.99 -3.34
N ILE A 1157 -40.05 3.56 -4.32
CA ILE A 1157 -39.46 4.12 -5.53
C ILE A 1157 -38.63 5.34 -5.18
N SER A 1158 -37.53 5.55 -5.91
CA SER A 1158 -36.62 6.68 -5.67
C SER A 1158 -37.10 7.93 -6.42
N ASP A 1159 -37.30 9.03 -5.70
CA ASP A 1159 -37.49 10.36 -6.30
C ASP A 1159 -36.89 11.46 -5.41
N ASN A 1160 -36.90 12.71 -5.89
CA ASN A 1160 -36.16 13.79 -5.25
C ASN A 1160 -36.81 14.32 -3.96
N ALA A 1161 -38.10 14.06 -3.73
CA ALA A 1161 -38.80 14.53 -2.54
C ALA A 1161 -38.94 13.44 -1.46
N THR A 1162 -39.08 12.18 -1.85
CA THR A 1162 -39.18 11.04 -0.92
C THR A 1162 -37.83 10.63 -0.35
N ARG A 1163 -36.74 10.68 -1.16
CA ARG A 1163 -35.42 10.21 -0.74
C ARG A 1163 -34.89 10.89 0.53
N PRO A 1164 -34.94 12.23 0.68
CA PRO A 1164 -34.53 12.89 1.92
C PRO A 1164 -35.40 12.52 3.14
N GLY A 1165 -36.57 11.91 2.93
CA GLY A 1165 -37.48 11.46 3.97
C GLY A 1165 -37.41 9.96 4.29
N TYR A 1166 -36.49 9.19 3.71
CA TYR A 1166 -36.43 7.71 3.87
C TYR A 1166 -36.39 7.27 5.34
N ALA A 1167 -35.56 7.90 6.17
CA ALA A 1167 -35.50 7.58 7.60
C ALA A 1167 -36.87 7.70 8.30
N ASN A 1168 -37.67 8.71 7.93
CA ASN A 1168 -39.02 8.90 8.47
C ASN A 1168 -40.01 7.83 7.96
N ILE A 1169 -39.91 7.46 6.68
CA ILE A 1169 -40.74 6.41 6.07
C ILE A 1169 -40.42 5.06 6.71
N ILE A 1170 -39.12 4.73 6.84
CA ILE A 1170 -38.61 3.50 7.43
C ILE A 1170 -39.03 3.38 8.89
N ALA A 1171 -38.83 4.44 9.68
CA ALA A 1171 -39.22 4.46 11.08
C ALA A 1171 -40.72 4.20 11.25
N ARG A 1172 -41.56 4.85 10.42
CA ARG A 1172 -43.02 4.68 10.49
C ARG A 1172 -43.48 3.30 10.02
N ALA A 1173 -42.94 2.79 8.91
CA ALA A 1173 -43.26 1.45 8.39
C ALA A 1173 -42.83 0.36 9.37
N SER A 1174 -41.62 0.47 9.92
CA SER A 1174 -41.08 -0.48 10.90
C SER A 1174 -41.86 -0.49 12.21
N ALA A 1175 -42.41 0.66 12.64
CA ALA A 1175 -43.26 0.75 13.83
C ALA A 1175 -44.57 -0.05 13.69
N ASP A 1176 -45.12 -0.16 12.48
CA ASP A 1176 -46.30 -0.97 12.17
C ASP A 1176 -45.94 -2.40 11.72
N GLY A 1177 -44.67 -2.79 11.83
CA GLY A 1177 -44.18 -4.13 11.49
C GLY A 1177 -44.10 -4.42 10.00
N VAL A 1178 -44.14 -3.39 9.15
CA VAL A 1178 -44.06 -3.53 7.68
C VAL A 1178 -42.60 -3.35 7.23
N PRO A 1179 -42.01 -4.33 6.53
CA PRO A 1179 -40.64 -4.23 6.03
C PRO A 1179 -40.53 -3.14 4.96
N PHE A 1180 -39.37 -2.47 4.93
CA PHE A 1180 -39.06 -1.44 3.95
C PHE A 1180 -37.95 -1.89 3.01
N PHE A 1181 -38.25 -1.96 1.71
CA PHE A 1181 -37.33 -2.22 0.61
C PHE A 1181 -37.22 -0.97 -0.27
N CYS A 1182 -36.11 -0.79 -0.98
CA CYS A 1182 -35.94 0.39 -1.85
C CYS A 1182 -35.14 0.10 -3.12
N PHE A 1183 -35.19 1.06 -4.04
CA PHE A 1183 -34.41 1.07 -5.29
C PHE A 1183 -33.18 1.99 -5.22
N ASP A 1184 -32.75 2.33 -4.01
CA ASP A 1184 -31.56 3.13 -3.70
C ASP A 1184 -30.72 2.36 -2.68
N SER A 1185 -29.45 2.11 -3.01
CA SER A 1185 -28.52 1.34 -2.19
C SER A 1185 -28.25 1.98 -0.84
N SER A 1186 -28.23 3.32 -0.80
CA SER A 1186 -28.01 4.08 0.44
C SER A 1186 -29.19 3.96 1.42
N GLY A 1187 -30.36 3.48 0.98
CA GLY A 1187 -31.49 3.25 1.87
C GLY A 1187 -31.26 2.13 2.90
N VAL A 1188 -30.32 1.21 2.66
CA VAL A 1188 -29.98 0.15 3.64
C VAL A 1188 -29.29 0.74 4.88
N GLU A 1189 -28.49 1.79 4.71
CA GLU A 1189 -27.88 2.56 5.80
C GLU A 1189 -28.94 3.31 6.62
N ASP A 1190 -30.03 3.75 5.97
CA ASP A 1190 -31.17 4.39 6.62
C ASP A 1190 -32.11 3.38 7.34
N GLY A 1191 -31.81 2.08 7.28
CA GLY A 1191 -32.58 1.01 7.92
C GLY A 1191 -33.53 0.24 6.98
N ALA A 1192 -33.31 0.27 5.66
CA ALA A 1192 -34.01 -0.64 4.75
C ALA A 1192 -33.53 -2.08 4.95
N ALA A 1193 -34.46 -3.04 4.91
CA ALA A 1193 -34.11 -4.46 5.01
C ALA A 1193 -33.44 -4.99 3.73
N LEU A 1194 -33.74 -4.36 2.58
CA LEU A 1194 -33.24 -4.78 1.26
C LEU A 1194 -33.24 -3.60 0.29
N ALA A 1195 -32.19 -3.45 -0.50
CA ALA A 1195 -32.17 -2.56 -1.65
C ALA A 1195 -31.78 -3.32 -2.92
N LEU A 1196 -32.59 -3.22 -3.97
CA LEU A 1196 -32.21 -3.64 -5.32
C LEU A 1196 -32.10 -2.38 -6.17
N ALA A 1197 -30.90 -1.82 -6.22
CA ALA A 1197 -30.64 -0.49 -6.74
C ALA A 1197 -29.73 -0.53 -7.97
N ARG A 1198 -29.82 0.52 -8.79
CA ARG A 1198 -28.81 0.82 -9.81
C ARG A 1198 -27.64 1.53 -9.13
N ASP A 1199 -26.42 1.32 -9.61
CA ASP A 1199 -25.24 1.98 -9.04
C ASP A 1199 -25.11 3.41 -9.60
N PHE A 1200 -25.49 4.39 -8.78
CA PHE A 1200 -25.47 5.80 -9.17
C PHE A 1200 -24.06 6.36 -9.34
N TYR A 1201 -23.06 5.81 -8.65
CA TYR A 1201 -21.66 6.18 -8.85
C TYR A 1201 -21.16 5.67 -10.21
N HIS A 1202 -21.48 4.43 -10.56
CA HIS A 1202 -21.12 3.87 -11.86
C HIS A 1202 -21.83 4.58 -13.03
N SER A 1203 -23.10 4.99 -12.85
CA SER A 1203 -23.79 5.86 -13.81
C SER A 1203 -23.00 7.15 -14.08
N GLY A 1204 -22.33 7.69 -13.07
CA GLY A 1204 -21.43 8.84 -13.22
C GLY A 1204 -20.17 8.54 -14.04
N LEU A 1205 -19.53 7.39 -13.81
CA LEU A 1205 -18.37 6.94 -14.59
C LEU A 1205 -18.71 6.77 -16.07
N GLU A 1206 -19.84 6.12 -16.35
CA GLU A 1206 -20.33 5.90 -17.72
C GLU A 1206 -20.67 7.23 -18.42
N ALA A 1207 -21.26 8.18 -17.70
CA ALA A 1207 -21.57 9.51 -18.22
C ALA A 1207 -20.30 10.33 -18.49
N ALA A 1208 -19.27 10.22 -17.65
CA ALA A 1208 -17.97 10.84 -17.91
C ALA A 1208 -17.31 10.30 -19.17
N ALA A 1209 -17.38 8.98 -19.41
CA ALA A 1209 -16.86 8.40 -20.66
C ALA A 1209 -17.59 8.95 -21.90
N MET A 1210 -18.91 9.17 -21.83
CA MET A 1210 -19.67 9.84 -22.90
C MET A 1210 -19.28 11.31 -23.04
N ALA A 1211 -19.09 12.03 -21.94
CA ALA A 1211 -18.65 13.42 -21.92
C ALA A 1211 -17.29 13.60 -22.61
N VAL A 1212 -16.32 12.72 -22.33
CA VAL A 1212 -15.00 12.74 -22.98
C VAL A 1212 -15.14 12.57 -24.50
N ARG A 1213 -15.96 11.61 -24.96
CA ARG A 1213 -16.21 11.38 -26.39
C ARG A 1213 -16.80 12.62 -27.07
N VAL A 1214 -17.82 13.23 -26.46
CA VAL A 1214 -18.46 14.44 -26.98
C VAL A 1214 -17.48 15.60 -27.05
N LEU A 1215 -16.70 15.82 -25.98
CA LEU A 1215 -15.71 16.89 -25.93
C LEU A 1215 -14.54 16.65 -26.92
N GLN A 1216 -14.19 15.40 -27.20
CA GLN A 1216 -13.21 15.04 -28.24
C GLN A 1216 -13.74 15.17 -29.68
N GLY A 1217 -14.98 15.61 -29.86
CA GLY A 1217 -15.57 15.94 -31.16
C GLY A 1217 -16.51 14.88 -31.74
N GLU A 1218 -16.83 13.82 -30.99
CA GLU A 1218 -17.90 12.91 -31.38
C GLU A 1218 -19.27 13.60 -31.23
N SER A 1219 -20.13 13.50 -32.24
CA SER A 1219 -21.45 14.10 -32.19
C SER A 1219 -22.34 13.37 -31.18
N PRO A 1220 -23.02 14.06 -30.24
CA PRO A 1220 -23.98 13.43 -29.34
C PRO A 1220 -25.05 12.61 -30.08
N ALA A 1221 -25.49 13.04 -31.27
CA ALA A 1221 -26.43 12.32 -32.13
C ALA A 1221 -26.02 10.88 -32.48
N GLY A 1222 -24.70 10.59 -32.47
CA GLY A 1222 -24.15 9.27 -32.76
C GLY A 1222 -24.03 8.36 -31.53
N ILE A 1223 -24.38 8.85 -30.35
CA ILE A 1223 -24.21 8.14 -29.07
C ILE A 1223 -25.59 7.86 -28.47
N PRO A 1224 -26.14 6.64 -28.62
CA PRO A 1224 -27.43 6.29 -28.04
C PRO A 1224 -27.45 6.43 -26.51
N PHE A 1225 -28.62 6.76 -25.95
CA PHE A 1225 -28.86 6.67 -24.51
C PHE A 1225 -28.67 5.23 -24.05
N ARG A 1226 -28.15 5.06 -22.83
CA ARG A 1226 -28.01 3.73 -22.23
C ARG A 1226 -28.51 3.74 -20.79
N ASN A 1227 -29.10 2.64 -20.35
CA ASN A 1227 -29.35 2.43 -18.93
C ASN A 1227 -28.06 1.94 -18.28
N THR A 1228 -27.80 2.36 -17.05
CA THR A 1228 -26.56 1.96 -16.37
C THR A 1228 -26.46 0.44 -16.20
N GLN A 1229 -25.27 -0.11 -16.45
CA GLN A 1229 -25.08 -1.56 -16.59
C GLN A 1229 -24.98 -2.31 -15.26
N THR A 1230 -24.80 -1.57 -14.17
CA THR A 1230 -24.53 -2.12 -12.84
C THR A 1230 -25.78 -2.09 -11.95
N GLU A 1231 -26.05 -3.23 -11.33
CA GLU A 1231 -27.09 -3.42 -10.32
C GLU A 1231 -26.44 -3.91 -9.04
N VAL A 1232 -26.94 -3.43 -7.90
CA VAL A 1232 -26.49 -3.87 -6.59
C VAL A 1232 -27.70 -4.34 -5.79
N LEU A 1233 -27.62 -5.58 -5.32
CA LEU A 1233 -28.53 -6.12 -4.31
C LEU A 1233 -27.85 -6.03 -2.95
N LEU A 1234 -28.36 -5.19 -2.05
CA LEU A 1234 -27.90 -5.07 -0.67
C LEU A 1234 -28.98 -5.63 0.26
N VAL A 1235 -28.56 -6.38 1.27
CA VAL A 1235 -29.46 -6.99 2.24
C VAL A 1235 -28.96 -6.77 3.67
N ASN A 1236 -29.86 -6.36 4.56
CA ASN A 1236 -29.61 -6.35 6.00
C ASN A 1236 -30.17 -7.65 6.60
N PRO A 1237 -29.32 -8.65 6.91
CA PRO A 1237 -29.76 -9.97 7.34
C PRO A 1237 -30.50 -9.91 8.68
N THR A 1238 -30.10 -9.01 9.58
CA THR A 1238 -30.73 -8.79 10.89
C THR A 1238 -32.16 -8.31 10.72
N LEU A 1239 -32.40 -7.35 9.82
CA LEU A 1239 -33.75 -6.85 9.54
C LEU A 1239 -34.59 -7.89 8.79
N LEU A 1240 -34.01 -8.62 7.84
CA LEU A 1240 -34.72 -9.73 7.19
C LEU A 1240 -35.17 -10.78 8.21
N GLU A 1241 -34.30 -11.18 9.13
CA GLU A 1241 -34.64 -12.10 10.22
C GLU A 1241 -35.72 -11.52 11.14
N ARG A 1242 -35.61 -10.24 11.52
CA ARG A 1242 -36.60 -9.54 12.34
C ARG A 1242 -38.00 -9.55 11.72
N PHE A 1243 -38.10 -9.40 10.41
CA PHE A 1243 -39.36 -9.47 9.67
C PHE A 1243 -39.76 -10.92 9.28
N GLY A 1244 -38.99 -11.94 9.68
CA GLY A 1244 -39.24 -13.34 9.35
C GLY A 1244 -39.07 -13.68 7.87
N LEU A 1245 -38.30 -12.87 7.15
CA LEU A 1245 -38.07 -12.98 5.72
C LEU A 1245 -36.77 -13.74 5.42
N LYS A 1246 -36.78 -14.50 4.33
CA LYS A 1246 -35.58 -15.19 3.83
C LYS A 1246 -35.32 -14.74 2.41
N LEU A 1247 -34.06 -14.42 2.11
CA LEU A 1247 -33.64 -14.15 0.75
C LEU A 1247 -33.65 -15.46 -0.07
N PRO A 1248 -34.27 -15.50 -1.26
CA PRO A 1248 -34.27 -16.69 -2.09
C PRO A 1248 -32.85 -17.09 -2.54
N GLU A 1249 -32.59 -18.40 -2.69
CA GLU A 1249 -31.24 -18.94 -2.94
C GLU A 1249 -30.56 -18.33 -4.17
N GLU A 1250 -31.30 -18.08 -5.25
CA GLU A 1250 -30.77 -17.52 -6.50
C GLU A 1250 -30.24 -16.08 -6.35
N TYR A 1251 -30.72 -15.35 -5.34
CA TYR A 1251 -30.29 -13.99 -5.03
C TYR A 1251 -29.17 -13.94 -3.99
N LYS A 1252 -28.88 -15.03 -3.26
CA LYS A 1252 -27.83 -15.05 -2.23
C LYS A 1252 -26.42 -14.82 -2.79
N ALA A 1253 -26.13 -15.36 -3.97
CA ALA A 1253 -24.83 -15.17 -4.62
C ALA A 1253 -24.65 -13.75 -5.20
N GLN A 1254 -25.75 -13.02 -5.41
CA GLN A 1254 -25.76 -11.66 -5.95
C GLN A 1254 -25.87 -10.59 -4.84
N ALA A 1255 -26.38 -10.98 -3.68
CA ALA A 1255 -26.59 -10.11 -2.55
C ALA A 1255 -25.26 -9.80 -1.84
N LYS A 1256 -24.95 -8.51 -1.75
CA LYS A 1256 -23.95 -7.99 -0.82
C LYS A 1256 -24.61 -7.86 0.54
N VAL A 1257 -24.04 -8.55 1.54
CA VAL A 1257 -24.51 -8.46 2.91
C VAL A 1257 -24.07 -7.13 3.47
N TYR A 1258 -25.04 -6.33 3.89
CA TYR A 1258 -24.80 -5.16 4.71
C TYR A 1258 -24.70 -5.62 6.16
N THR A 1259 -23.51 -5.51 6.72
CA THR A 1259 -23.24 -5.71 8.14
C THR A 1259 -22.98 -4.35 8.77
N GLU A 1260 -23.85 -3.97 9.72
CA GLU A 1260 -23.73 -2.75 10.54
C GLU A 1260 -22.39 -2.66 11.27
#